data_AF-A0A378JE20-F1
#
_entry.id   AF-A0A378JE20-F1
#
_cell.length_a   1.000
_cell.length_b   1.000
_cell.length_c   1.000
_cell.angle_alpha   90.00
_cell.angle_beta   90.00
_cell.angle_gamma   90.00
#
_symmetry.space_group_name_H-M   'P 1'
#
loop_
_entity.id
_entity.type
_entity.pdbx_description
1 polymer ?
#
loop_
_entity_poly.entity_id
_entity_poly.type
_entity_poly.pdbx_seq_one_letter_code
_entity_poly.pdbx_strand_id
1 'polypeptide(L)'
;MTGSKIQNIDLFKAAMGNPEYLTAINKNTASQAHFLTTLKKGCLTLPEIIDSIQIVQNSSVKSLLIIYLLSQKEYLDSLKGTSLLHRLTIRDNHTPSRLNALIHQLDLKILTNAMINELEPEAAVSILCSVPHFHLLTREQTEALIGRYAKHELIVYWMNHFATMPNAHYLLAHLMKLAGTNIIDELSKIEPNQKEAMIINIIEHFELFHYIPQRFLEHANKESHLILAIRLYLNGHYNKALATYINQLTKKLLEKNHSFSPSAIELLFFLNDKLAFKELANKTAFLTNRYLRTNAQEGNIALFYQNNQLNLQRMVQNINLNPVVPESFKEQNKQLGGADESPFISGLIKRNKSINCFEYFLIHYQGSSESISKLLHDYMEYYHHSDNFKSRSQAIHHLGFMLTRPELETTVKEAIFTTFLNYPSFFDEQISYQLFLFDAKRIIRYFGLRGGKENYQRVVDLCTLALKNLNSEKNPEIIQIAQKALSEARLELSFTKEQGFFSGVIKLIKRCWTYGWTGLFKPNLPEYVAPESWTLEESPKKSPRKHVKKLLSINEPEKDLLILLNKINLPLTQEKFEDIMKALDIYSLQTMPKNELETRKKLHNLYHYVIRKKEENPALFRWLNENQNPFVMNQLRLLEIMIKEKSRDEVNFLLTQINEDSDQLRYISEELNCVMPELVVTPIPKLIKNAQTSDFVKSTTKVLSEYVNEASEYAQTAWQLAGCFLAKIGNPPKEEDDSFKVEHVPTFSTSVTH
;
A
#
# COMPACT_ATOMS: atom_id res chain seq x y z
N MET A 1 -18.88 65.39 -6.87
CA MET A 1 -17.77 64.74 -7.61
C MET A 1 -17.65 63.27 -7.19
N THR A 2 -18.63 62.43 -7.57
CA THR A 2 -18.70 60.99 -7.27
C THR A 2 -18.79 60.12 -8.54
N GLY A 3 -18.90 60.74 -9.72
CA GLY A 3 -19.12 60.06 -11.01
C GLY A 3 -17.93 59.25 -11.54
N SER A 4 -16.67 59.65 -11.28
CA SER A 4 -15.51 58.91 -11.83
C SER A 4 -15.16 57.62 -11.08
N LYS A 5 -15.52 57.51 -9.80
CA LYS A 5 -15.30 56.28 -9.00
C LYS A 5 -16.27 55.16 -9.39
N ILE A 6 -17.54 55.52 -9.62
CA ILE A 6 -18.60 54.57 -10.00
C ILE A 6 -18.35 54.00 -11.41
N GLN A 7 -17.84 54.80 -12.35
CA GLN A 7 -17.50 54.33 -13.70
C GLN A 7 -16.31 53.35 -13.71
N ASN A 8 -15.33 53.52 -12.81
CA ASN A 8 -14.14 52.65 -12.75
C ASN A 8 -14.45 51.25 -12.21
N ILE A 9 -15.37 51.11 -11.25
CA ILE A 9 -15.73 49.79 -10.71
C ILE A 9 -16.59 48.98 -11.70
N ASP A 10 -17.53 49.62 -12.40
CA ASP A 10 -18.35 48.92 -13.39
C ASP A 10 -17.51 48.45 -14.58
N LEU A 11 -16.53 49.25 -15.00
CA LEU A 11 -15.53 48.85 -16.01
C LEU A 11 -14.66 47.69 -15.51
N PHE A 12 -14.23 47.71 -14.24
CA PHE A 12 -13.47 46.62 -13.65
C PHE A 12 -14.29 45.32 -13.58
N LYS A 13 -15.54 45.39 -13.11
CA LYS A 13 -16.48 44.24 -13.08
C LYS A 13 -16.75 43.71 -14.50
N ALA A 14 -16.92 44.60 -15.49
CA ALA A 14 -17.07 44.20 -16.89
C ALA A 14 -15.81 43.51 -17.45
N ALA A 15 -14.62 44.02 -17.14
CA ALA A 15 -13.34 43.40 -17.53
C ALA A 15 -13.14 42.03 -16.86
N MET A 16 -13.53 41.90 -15.58
CA MET A 16 -13.53 40.63 -14.85
C MET A 16 -14.53 39.60 -15.40
N GLY A 17 -15.53 40.04 -16.16
CA GLY A 17 -16.46 39.19 -16.91
C GLY A 17 -16.02 38.85 -18.34
N ASN A 18 -14.95 39.46 -18.86
CA ASN A 18 -14.49 39.25 -20.24
C ASN A 18 -13.49 38.09 -20.32
N PRO A 19 -13.81 36.98 -21.00
CA PRO A 19 -12.96 35.79 -21.07
C PRO A 19 -11.60 36.05 -21.74
N GLU A 20 -11.53 36.90 -22.77
CA GLU A 20 -10.28 37.20 -23.47
C GLU A 20 -9.29 37.93 -22.55
N TYR A 21 -9.79 38.88 -21.76
CA TYR A 21 -8.98 39.60 -20.77
C TYR A 21 -8.46 38.67 -19.67
N LEU A 22 -9.30 37.75 -19.18
CA LEU A 22 -8.89 36.73 -18.21
C LEU A 22 -7.81 35.79 -18.78
N THR A 23 -7.89 35.43 -20.06
CA THR A 23 -6.83 34.64 -20.72
C THR A 23 -5.53 35.41 -20.86
N ALA A 24 -5.59 36.72 -21.11
CA ALA A 24 -4.40 37.57 -21.20
C ALA A 24 -3.67 37.67 -19.85
N ILE A 25 -4.41 37.83 -18.74
CA ILE A 25 -3.83 37.83 -17.38
C ILE A 25 -3.12 36.50 -17.10
N ASN A 26 -3.72 35.38 -17.51
CA ASN A 26 -3.19 34.05 -17.24
C ASN A 26 -2.10 33.58 -18.21
N LYS A 27 -1.67 34.40 -19.17
CA LYS A 27 -0.69 34.02 -20.21
C LYS A 27 0.66 33.58 -19.63
N ASN A 28 1.15 34.29 -18.61
CA ASN A 28 2.40 33.96 -17.91
C ASN A 28 2.48 34.66 -16.55
N THR A 29 3.46 34.26 -15.73
CA THR A 29 3.72 34.85 -14.40
C THR A 29 3.98 36.35 -14.44
N ALA A 30 4.60 36.87 -15.50
CA ALA A 30 4.83 38.30 -15.68
C ALA A 30 3.52 39.09 -15.88
N SER A 31 2.56 38.53 -16.62
CA SER A 31 1.23 39.12 -16.85
C SER A 31 0.41 39.15 -15.55
N GLN A 32 0.51 38.09 -14.74
CA GLN A 32 -0.09 38.04 -13.40
C GLN A 32 0.51 39.09 -12.46
N ALA A 33 1.84 39.23 -12.43
CA ALA A 33 2.52 40.27 -11.64
C ALA A 33 2.16 41.69 -12.12
N HIS A 34 2.03 41.89 -13.43
CA HIS A 34 1.57 43.15 -13.99
C HIS A 34 0.12 43.47 -13.57
N PHE A 35 -0.77 42.48 -13.58
CA PHE A 35 -2.13 42.62 -13.08
C PHE A 35 -2.16 43.02 -11.59
N LEU A 36 -1.41 42.36 -10.73
CA LEU A 36 -1.30 42.72 -9.30
C LEU A 36 -0.75 44.14 -9.11
N THR A 37 0.25 44.53 -9.90
CA THR A 37 0.80 45.90 -9.87
C THR A 37 -0.24 46.93 -10.29
N THR A 38 -1.09 46.57 -11.26
CA THR A 38 -2.19 47.43 -11.74
C THR A 38 -3.29 47.55 -10.68
N LEU A 39 -3.62 46.47 -9.98
CA LEU A 39 -4.54 46.51 -8.84
C LEU A 39 -4.02 47.41 -7.70
N LYS A 40 -2.73 47.36 -7.39
CA LYS A 40 -2.11 48.27 -6.40
C LYS A 40 -2.22 49.74 -6.79
N LYS A 41 -2.16 50.04 -8.10
CA LYS A 41 -2.27 51.41 -8.63
C LYS A 41 -3.72 51.87 -8.81
N GLY A 42 -4.64 50.93 -9.06
CA GLY A 42 -6.07 51.19 -9.18
C GLY A 42 -6.66 51.50 -7.81
N CYS A 43 -7.25 52.67 -7.61
CA CYS A 43 -7.86 53.09 -6.35
C CYS A 43 -9.20 52.37 -6.07
N LEU A 44 -9.23 51.04 -6.15
CA LEU A 44 -10.37 50.20 -5.80
C LEU A 44 -10.46 50.07 -4.28
N THR A 45 -11.67 50.07 -3.74
CA THR A 45 -11.93 49.85 -2.32
C THR A 45 -11.99 48.37 -1.98
N LEU A 46 -11.72 48.01 -0.72
CA LEU A 46 -11.75 46.61 -0.27
C LEU A 46 -13.09 45.90 -0.52
N PRO A 47 -14.27 46.53 -0.29
CA PRO A 47 -15.57 45.91 -0.60
C PRO A 47 -15.75 45.63 -2.10
N GLU A 48 -15.27 46.53 -2.97
CA GLU A 48 -15.37 46.38 -4.43
C GLU A 48 -14.57 45.18 -4.94
N ILE A 49 -13.43 44.88 -4.32
CA ILE A 49 -12.62 43.70 -4.65
C ILE A 49 -13.30 42.43 -4.16
N ILE A 50 -13.91 42.45 -2.96
CA ILE A 50 -14.70 41.31 -2.44
C ILE A 50 -15.87 40.99 -3.37
N ASP A 51 -16.63 42.00 -3.79
CA ASP A 51 -17.71 41.82 -4.78
C ASP A 51 -17.19 41.19 -6.07
N SER A 52 -16.04 41.65 -6.54
CA SER A 52 -15.43 41.15 -7.78
C SER A 52 -15.02 39.68 -7.66
N ILE A 53 -14.52 39.24 -6.50
CA ILE A 53 -14.20 37.83 -6.22
C ILE A 53 -15.43 36.92 -6.34
N GLN A 54 -16.62 37.43 -6.02
CA GLN A 54 -17.87 36.66 -6.15
C GLN A 54 -18.33 36.53 -7.60
N ILE A 55 -17.99 37.48 -8.46
CA ILE A 55 -18.42 37.54 -9.86
C ILE A 55 -17.47 36.73 -10.78
N VAL A 56 -16.17 36.74 -10.49
CA VAL A 56 -15.15 36.08 -11.33
C VAL A 56 -15.29 34.55 -11.29
N GLN A 57 -15.49 33.96 -12.47
CA GLN A 57 -15.57 32.51 -12.66
C GLN A 57 -14.20 31.84 -12.84
N ASN A 58 -13.20 32.56 -13.37
CA ASN A 58 -11.86 32.02 -13.59
C ASN A 58 -11.11 31.89 -12.25
N SER A 59 -10.81 30.65 -11.83
CA SER A 59 -10.15 30.35 -10.55
C SER A 59 -8.79 31.03 -10.41
N SER A 60 -8.05 31.19 -11.50
CA SER A 60 -6.72 31.76 -11.49
C SER A 60 -6.74 33.27 -11.19
N VAL A 61 -7.57 34.03 -11.91
CA VAL A 61 -7.73 35.46 -11.67
C VAL A 61 -8.40 35.73 -10.32
N LYS A 62 -9.36 34.89 -9.92
CA LYS A 62 -9.96 34.92 -8.59
C LYS A 62 -8.91 34.76 -7.49
N SER A 63 -7.96 33.84 -7.68
CA SER A 63 -6.85 33.63 -6.75
C SER A 63 -5.94 34.86 -6.65
N LEU A 64 -5.65 35.54 -7.76
CA LEU A 64 -4.86 36.78 -7.76
C LEU A 64 -5.54 37.91 -6.98
N LEU A 65 -6.87 38.05 -7.11
CA LEU A 65 -7.65 39.02 -6.33
C LEU A 65 -7.62 38.71 -4.83
N ILE A 66 -7.75 37.43 -4.46
CA ILE A 66 -7.65 36.98 -3.07
C ILE A 66 -6.23 37.24 -2.53
N ILE A 67 -5.18 36.89 -3.28
CA ILE A 67 -3.78 37.15 -2.91
C ILE A 67 -3.56 38.65 -2.67
N TYR A 68 -4.07 39.50 -3.56
CA TYR A 68 -3.98 40.95 -3.38
C TYR A 68 -4.61 41.41 -2.06
N LEU A 69 -5.82 40.94 -1.72
CA LEU A 69 -6.47 41.27 -0.45
C LEU A 69 -5.67 40.79 0.76
N LEU A 70 -5.15 39.55 0.70
CA LEU A 70 -4.35 38.96 1.77
C LEU A 70 -2.97 39.63 1.96
N SER A 71 -2.51 40.41 0.99
CA SER A 71 -1.35 41.29 1.09
C SER A 71 -1.65 42.65 1.70
N GLN A 72 -2.92 43.04 1.87
CA GLN A 72 -3.27 44.35 2.43
C GLN A 72 -3.44 44.26 3.95
N LYS A 73 -2.54 44.92 4.69
CA LYS A 73 -2.66 45.05 6.15
C LYS A 73 -3.98 45.68 6.59
N GLU A 74 -4.40 46.76 5.91
CA GLU A 74 -5.65 47.47 6.19
C GLU A 74 -6.88 46.55 6.13
N TYR A 75 -6.86 45.60 5.19
CA TYR A 75 -7.92 44.62 5.07
C TYR A 75 -7.97 43.70 6.29
N LEU A 76 -6.84 43.09 6.67
CA LEU A 76 -6.77 42.17 7.80
C LEU A 76 -7.12 42.84 9.14
N ASP A 77 -6.71 44.10 9.33
CA ASP A 77 -7.04 44.89 10.52
C ASP A 77 -8.55 45.22 10.59
N SER A 78 -9.23 45.29 9.44
CA SER A 78 -10.67 45.60 9.35
C SER A 78 -11.59 44.39 9.54
N LEU A 79 -11.07 43.17 9.60
CA LEU A 79 -11.86 41.94 9.74
C LEU A 79 -12.32 41.73 11.19
N LYS A 80 -13.55 41.23 11.37
CA LYS A 80 -14.04 40.76 12.67
C LYS A 80 -13.32 39.47 13.11
N GLY A 81 -13.19 39.28 14.43
CA GLY A 81 -12.59 38.09 15.03
C GLY A 81 -11.10 38.24 15.36
N THR A 82 -10.56 37.29 16.13
CA THR A 82 -9.16 37.30 16.56
C THR A 82 -8.24 36.80 15.45
N SER A 83 -7.11 37.49 15.26
CA SER A 83 -6.06 37.07 14.32
C SER A 83 -5.49 35.71 14.72
N LEU A 84 -5.22 34.86 13.72
CA LEU A 84 -4.58 33.56 13.95
C LEU A 84 -3.22 33.69 14.66
N LEU A 85 -2.46 34.76 14.38
CA LEU A 85 -1.16 35.00 15.00
C LEU A 85 -1.22 35.18 16.50
N HIS A 86 -2.31 35.76 17.02
CA HIS A 86 -2.50 35.95 18.46
C HIS A 86 -2.83 34.63 19.17
N ARG A 87 -3.47 33.69 18.45
CA ARG A 87 -3.83 32.37 18.97
C ARG A 87 -2.64 31.41 19.07
N LEU A 88 -1.57 31.63 18.32
CA LEU A 88 -0.36 30.79 18.37
C LEU A 88 0.24 30.71 19.79
N THR A 89 0.04 31.74 20.61
CA THR A 89 0.58 31.83 21.97
C THR A 89 -0.41 31.43 23.07
N ILE A 90 -1.69 31.24 22.74
CA ILE A 90 -2.77 31.00 23.71
C ILE A 90 -3.19 29.53 23.62
N ARG A 91 -3.22 28.83 24.76
CA ARG A 91 -3.69 27.43 24.85
C ARG A 91 -5.22 27.34 24.93
N ASP A 92 -5.90 28.01 24.02
CA ASP A 92 -7.37 27.94 23.92
C ASP A 92 -7.81 26.81 22.97
N ASN A 93 -9.10 26.48 23.04
CA ASN A 93 -9.71 25.56 22.08
C ASN A 93 -9.49 26.04 20.64
N HIS A 94 -9.13 25.11 19.76
CA HIS A 94 -8.92 25.40 18.36
C HIS A 94 -10.16 26.04 17.73
N THR A 95 -9.92 27.08 16.94
CA THR A 95 -10.95 27.77 16.17
C THR A 95 -10.42 28.01 14.76
N PRO A 96 -11.23 27.80 13.71
CA PRO A 96 -10.80 28.00 12.32
C PRO A 96 -10.25 29.41 12.08
N SER A 97 -9.42 29.56 11.03
CA SER A 97 -8.98 30.91 10.64
C SER A 97 -10.15 31.67 10.02
N ARG A 98 -10.31 32.94 10.43
CA ARG A 98 -11.26 33.86 9.79
C ARG A 98 -10.99 34.06 8.28
N LEU A 99 -9.79 33.69 7.82
CA LEU A 99 -9.38 33.76 6.41
C LEU A 99 -9.69 32.49 5.61
N ASN A 100 -10.07 31.37 6.25
CA ASN A 100 -10.22 30.07 5.59
C ASN A 100 -11.21 30.09 4.43
N ALA A 101 -12.33 30.83 4.55
CA ALA A 101 -13.32 30.94 3.48
C ALA A 101 -12.73 31.49 2.16
N LEU A 102 -11.81 32.45 2.26
CA LEU A 102 -11.10 33.00 1.11
C LEU A 102 -9.95 32.10 0.67
N ILE A 103 -9.17 31.60 1.64
CA ILE A 103 -8.01 30.75 1.36
C ILE A 103 -8.44 29.49 0.64
N HIS A 104 -9.52 28.81 1.03
CA HIS A 104 -10.01 27.59 0.38
C HIS A 104 -10.41 27.76 -1.09
N GLN A 105 -10.47 28.99 -1.60
CA GLN A 105 -10.75 29.29 -3.02
C GLN A 105 -9.48 29.55 -3.83
N LEU A 106 -8.30 29.55 -3.21
CA LEU A 106 -7.02 29.76 -3.86
C LEU A 106 -6.59 28.53 -4.68
N ASP A 107 -6.16 28.78 -5.91
CA ASP A 107 -5.35 27.84 -6.68
C ASP A 107 -3.87 28.05 -6.35
N LEU A 108 -3.31 27.15 -5.56
CA LEU A 108 -1.92 27.23 -5.10
C LEU A 108 -0.88 27.06 -6.22
N LYS A 109 -1.26 26.62 -7.42
CA LYS A 109 -0.33 26.55 -8.57
C LYS A 109 0.15 27.94 -9.01
N ILE A 110 -0.63 28.97 -8.71
CA ILE A 110 -0.34 30.36 -9.08
C ILE A 110 0.48 31.06 -8.00
N LEU A 111 0.43 30.55 -6.77
CA LEU A 111 1.09 31.16 -5.63
C LEU A 111 2.61 31.03 -5.74
N THR A 112 3.25 32.03 -6.34
CA THR A 112 4.71 32.09 -6.46
C THR A 112 5.37 32.55 -5.15
N ASN A 113 6.65 32.21 -4.94
CA ASN A 113 7.41 32.67 -3.78
C ASN A 113 7.47 34.22 -3.69
N ALA A 114 7.49 34.91 -4.83
CA ALA A 114 7.43 36.37 -4.87
C ALA A 114 6.10 36.89 -4.28
N MET A 115 4.97 36.28 -4.66
CA MET A 115 3.66 36.63 -4.09
C MET A 115 3.59 36.30 -2.59
N ILE A 116 4.14 35.16 -2.15
CA ILE A 116 4.20 34.78 -0.74
C ILE A 116 4.94 35.84 0.10
N ASN A 117 6.03 36.40 -0.44
CA ASN A 117 6.81 37.44 0.24
C ASN A 117 6.04 38.76 0.40
N GLU A 118 5.03 39.01 -0.42
CA GLU A 118 4.13 40.16 -0.29
C GLU A 118 2.94 39.91 0.63
N LEU A 119 2.70 38.68 1.09
CA LEU A 119 1.58 38.38 1.99
C LEU A 119 1.85 38.89 3.40
N GLU A 120 0.79 39.33 4.08
CA GLU A 120 0.84 39.60 5.51
C GLU A 120 1.05 38.28 6.31
N PRO A 121 1.75 38.32 7.47
CA PRO A 121 2.10 37.11 8.20
C PRO A 121 0.90 36.26 8.64
N GLU A 122 -0.25 36.87 8.97
CA GLU A 122 -1.48 36.12 9.33
C GLU A 122 -2.00 35.31 8.14
N ALA A 123 -1.96 35.87 6.93
CA ALA A 123 -2.39 35.18 5.73
C ALA A 123 -1.45 34.03 5.37
N ALA A 124 -0.13 34.25 5.47
CA ALA A 124 0.86 33.20 5.23
C ALA A 124 0.68 32.00 6.19
N VAL A 125 0.49 32.28 7.49
CA VAL A 125 0.22 31.22 8.49
C VAL A 125 -1.12 30.54 8.22
N SER A 126 -2.15 31.29 7.83
CA SER A 126 -3.47 30.70 7.52
C SER A 126 -3.42 29.80 6.28
N ILE A 127 -2.63 30.12 5.26
CA ILE A 127 -2.40 29.23 4.10
C ILE A 127 -1.71 27.94 4.53
N LEU A 128 -0.71 28.03 5.43
CA LEU A 128 -0.02 26.86 5.98
C LEU A 128 -0.95 25.94 6.80
N CYS A 129 -2.02 26.50 7.38
CA CYS A 129 -3.03 25.76 8.15
C CYS A 129 -4.24 25.30 7.30
N SER A 130 -4.24 25.53 6.00
CA SER A 130 -5.39 25.23 5.14
C SER A 130 -5.46 23.74 4.77
N VAL A 131 -6.36 22.99 5.41
CA VAL A 131 -6.54 21.53 5.21
C VAL A 131 -6.72 21.12 3.74
N PRO A 132 -7.54 21.82 2.90
CA PRO A 132 -7.67 21.47 1.48
C PRO A 132 -6.37 21.52 0.68
N HIS A 133 -5.35 22.20 1.20
CA HIS A 133 -4.14 22.56 0.49
C HIS A 133 -2.90 21.76 0.90
N PHE A 134 -2.96 20.95 1.96
CA PHE A 134 -1.78 20.24 2.47
C PHE A 134 -1.07 19.38 1.42
N HIS A 135 -1.82 18.76 0.51
CA HIS A 135 -1.28 17.93 -0.57
C HIS A 135 -0.80 18.71 -1.80
N LEU A 136 -1.06 20.02 -1.87
CA LEU A 136 -0.74 20.88 -3.01
C LEU A 136 0.49 21.76 -2.76
N LEU A 137 0.79 22.08 -1.50
CA LEU A 137 1.92 22.93 -1.13
C LEU A 137 3.24 22.25 -1.46
N THR A 138 4.09 22.93 -2.23
CA THR A 138 5.45 22.45 -2.48
C THR A 138 6.36 22.75 -1.30
N ARG A 139 7.52 22.08 -1.26
CA ARG A 139 8.56 22.37 -0.26
C ARG A 139 8.99 23.84 -0.29
N GLU A 140 9.21 24.40 -1.48
CA GLU A 140 9.70 25.77 -1.67
C GLU A 140 8.66 26.80 -1.19
N GLN A 141 7.38 26.56 -1.49
CA GLN A 141 6.28 27.39 -0.98
C GLN A 141 6.17 27.28 0.54
N THR A 142 6.30 26.07 1.10
CA THR A 142 6.27 25.84 2.55
C THR A 142 7.38 26.60 3.27
N GLU A 143 8.60 26.56 2.73
CA GLU A 143 9.75 27.31 3.26
C GLU A 143 9.51 28.83 3.22
N ALA A 144 8.98 29.36 2.10
CA ALA A 144 8.63 30.76 1.99
C ALA A 144 7.52 31.19 2.98
N LEU A 145 6.48 30.37 3.16
CA LEU A 145 5.37 30.64 4.08
C LEU A 145 5.86 30.66 5.54
N ILE A 146 6.68 29.70 5.95
CA ILE A 146 7.29 29.68 7.28
C ILE A 146 8.21 30.88 7.48
N GLY A 147 8.95 31.27 6.43
CA GLY A 147 9.82 32.45 6.45
C GLY A 147 9.10 33.76 6.80
N ARG A 148 7.79 33.88 6.49
CA ARG A 148 6.97 35.05 6.86
C ARG A 148 6.71 35.14 8.36
N TYR A 149 6.72 34.01 9.08
CA TYR A 149 6.56 33.95 10.53
C TYR A 149 7.39 32.81 11.13
N ALA A 150 8.71 32.98 11.12
CA ALA A 150 9.68 31.96 11.55
C ALA A 150 9.78 31.86 13.09
N LYS A 151 8.66 31.54 13.74
CA LYS A 151 8.56 31.38 15.19
C LYS A 151 8.25 29.94 15.56
N HIS A 152 8.79 29.48 16.68
CA HIS A 152 8.61 28.10 17.14
C HIS A 152 7.15 27.78 17.47
N GLU A 153 6.41 28.76 18.00
CA GLU A 153 5.00 28.68 18.36
C GLU A 153 4.11 28.27 17.19
N LEU A 154 4.51 28.59 15.94
CA LEU A 154 3.81 28.13 14.75
C LEU A 154 3.85 26.61 14.61
N ILE A 155 5.02 26.00 14.81
CA ILE A 155 5.20 24.55 14.73
C ILE A 155 4.44 23.87 15.86
N VAL A 156 4.51 24.42 17.08
CA VAL A 156 3.75 23.92 18.24
C VAL A 156 2.25 23.91 17.93
N TYR A 157 1.72 25.04 17.48
CA TYR A 157 0.30 25.18 17.15
C TYR A 157 -0.12 24.24 16.02
N TRP A 158 0.67 24.16 14.95
CA TRP A 158 0.38 23.30 13.81
C TRP A 158 0.35 21.83 14.21
N MET A 159 1.33 21.37 15.00
CA MET A 159 1.39 20.01 15.50
C MET A 159 0.17 19.67 16.36
N ASN A 160 -0.24 20.55 17.28
CA ASN A 160 -1.34 20.29 18.19
C ASN A 160 -2.72 20.25 17.51
N HIS A 161 -2.90 20.94 16.39
CA HIS A 161 -4.24 21.10 15.80
C HIS A 161 -4.40 20.52 14.38
N PHE A 162 -3.32 20.38 13.61
CA PHE A 162 -3.41 20.03 12.19
C PHE A 162 -2.71 18.73 11.80
N ALA A 163 -1.77 18.20 12.60
CA ALA A 163 -0.99 17.03 12.20
C ALA A 163 -1.80 15.73 12.00
N THR A 164 -3.03 15.65 12.51
CA THR A 164 -3.95 14.53 12.35
C THR A 164 -5.11 14.82 11.38
N MET A 165 -5.08 15.98 10.71
CA MET A 165 -6.08 16.34 9.70
C MET A 165 -5.86 15.57 8.39
N PRO A 166 -6.89 15.44 7.54
CA PRO A 166 -6.75 14.79 6.23
C PRO A 166 -5.60 15.37 5.41
N ASN A 167 -4.79 14.52 4.79
CA ASN A 167 -3.64 14.91 3.94
C ASN A 167 -2.52 15.70 4.66
N ALA A 168 -2.55 15.82 6.00
CA ALA A 168 -1.53 16.57 6.75
C ALA A 168 -0.12 15.97 6.64
N HIS A 169 0.00 14.67 6.32
CA HIS A 169 1.28 13.98 6.16
C HIS A 169 2.16 14.59 5.06
N TYR A 170 1.58 15.18 4.01
CA TYR A 170 2.34 15.86 2.95
C TYR A 170 3.09 17.09 3.51
N LEU A 171 2.36 17.96 4.22
CA LEU A 171 2.94 19.14 4.82
C LEU A 171 3.90 18.78 5.97
N LEU A 172 3.55 17.78 6.79
CA LEU A 172 4.43 17.28 7.84
C LEU A 172 5.77 16.77 7.28
N ALA A 173 5.78 16.12 6.12
CA ALA A 173 7.03 15.70 5.48
C ALA A 173 7.92 16.88 5.07
N HIS A 174 7.32 17.98 4.59
CA HIS A 174 8.04 19.22 4.30
C HIS A 174 8.56 19.88 5.59
N LEU A 175 7.72 19.98 6.62
CA LEU A 175 8.09 20.53 7.92
C LEU A 175 9.23 19.72 8.57
N MET A 176 9.18 18.39 8.53
CA MET A 176 10.23 17.51 9.07
C MET A 176 11.58 17.74 8.41
N LYS A 177 11.59 18.12 7.13
CA LYS A 177 12.82 18.45 6.40
C LYS A 177 13.34 19.85 6.73
N LEU A 178 12.46 20.81 6.97
CA LEU A 178 12.82 22.21 7.23
C LEU A 178 13.14 22.50 8.70
N ALA A 179 12.39 21.90 9.63
CA ALA A 179 12.42 22.16 11.07
C ALA A 179 12.38 20.85 11.90
N GLY A 180 13.04 19.80 11.42
CA GLY A 180 12.96 18.45 12.02
C GLY A 180 13.33 18.38 13.50
N THR A 181 14.32 19.15 13.96
CA THR A 181 14.67 19.19 15.39
C THR A 181 13.52 19.70 16.25
N ASN A 182 12.87 20.79 15.82
CA ASN A 182 11.76 21.40 16.55
C ASN A 182 10.55 20.47 16.60
N ILE A 183 10.25 19.77 15.50
CA ILE A 183 9.15 18.80 15.44
C ILE A 183 9.40 17.63 16.38
N ILE A 184 10.61 17.10 16.42
CA ILE A 184 10.97 16.00 17.32
C ILE A 184 10.89 16.44 18.78
N ASP A 185 11.39 17.63 19.11
CA ASP A 185 11.31 18.16 20.46
C ASP A 185 9.85 18.38 20.89
N GLU A 186 8.96 18.82 19.99
CA GLU A 186 7.53 18.96 20.27
C GLU A 186 6.78 17.62 20.34
N LEU A 187 7.16 16.61 19.54
CA LEU A 187 6.61 15.24 19.67
C LEU A 187 6.82 14.64 21.07
N SER A 188 7.79 15.14 21.85
CA SER A 188 7.98 14.74 23.24
C SER A 188 6.93 15.33 24.21
N LYS A 189 6.31 16.46 23.85
CA LYS A 189 5.42 17.26 24.70
C LYS A 189 3.92 17.06 24.39
N ILE A 190 3.60 16.48 23.24
CA ILE A 190 2.22 16.21 22.77
C ILE A 190 1.58 15.08 23.56
N GLU A 191 0.25 15.11 23.66
CA GLU A 191 -0.54 14.07 24.32
C GLU A 191 -0.29 12.67 23.73
N PRO A 192 -0.29 11.60 24.54
CA PRO A 192 0.08 10.25 24.09
C PRO A 192 -0.71 9.71 22.90
N ASN A 193 -2.04 9.95 22.86
CA ASN A 193 -2.90 9.45 21.81
C ASN A 193 -2.64 10.15 20.47
N GLN A 194 -2.51 11.48 20.51
CA GLN A 194 -2.20 12.28 19.33
C GLN A 194 -0.80 11.99 18.81
N LYS A 195 0.17 11.84 19.73
CA LYS A 195 1.54 11.42 19.40
C LYS A 195 1.56 10.08 18.69
N GLU A 196 0.81 9.09 19.18
CA GLU A 196 0.73 7.77 18.56
C GLU A 196 0.14 7.86 17.14
N ALA A 197 -0.95 8.62 16.96
CA ALA A 197 -1.56 8.84 15.65
C ALA A 197 -0.58 9.50 14.66
N MET A 198 0.21 10.50 15.10
CA MET A 198 1.25 11.12 14.28
C MET A 198 2.35 10.12 13.89
N ILE A 199 2.82 9.31 14.83
CA ILE A 199 3.86 8.30 14.56
C ILE A 199 3.36 7.27 13.53
N ILE A 200 2.13 6.77 13.70
CA ILE A 200 1.50 5.84 12.75
C ILE A 200 1.41 6.49 11.36
N ASN A 201 0.90 7.72 11.29
CA ASN A 201 0.76 8.45 10.02
C ASN A 201 2.12 8.67 9.30
N ILE A 202 3.19 8.96 10.06
CA ILE A 202 4.56 9.05 9.51
C ILE A 202 5.03 7.69 8.98
N ILE A 203 4.77 6.60 9.72
CA ILE A 203 5.19 5.24 9.33
C ILE A 203 4.49 4.80 8.05
N GLU A 204 3.17 5.04 7.95
CA GLU A 204 2.35 4.73 6.76
C GLU A 204 2.83 5.47 5.51
N HIS A 205 3.33 6.70 5.68
CA HIS A 205 3.74 7.58 4.57
C HIS A 205 5.26 7.77 4.46
N PHE A 206 6.08 6.83 4.94
CA PHE A 206 7.55 6.97 4.95
C PHE A 206 8.18 7.30 3.59
N GLU A 207 7.50 6.98 2.48
CA GLU A 207 7.88 7.38 1.11
C GLU A 207 8.01 8.90 0.92
N LEU A 208 7.27 9.71 1.68
CA LEU A 208 7.38 11.17 1.67
C LEU A 208 8.58 11.66 2.51
N PHE A 209 8.94 10.90 3.55
CA PHE A 209 9.97 11.24 4.52
C PHE A 209 11.36 10.72 4.11
N HIS A 210 12.01 11.45 3.21
CA HIS A 210 13.35 11.11 2.69
C HIS A 210 14.46 11.15 3.76
N TYR A 211 14.26 11.94 4.82
CA TYR A 211 15.17 12.06 5.96
C TYR A 211 14.37 11.95 7.26
N ILE A 212 14.72 10.98 8.09
CA ILE A 212 14.12 10.79 9.42
C ILE A 212 15.22 11.06 10.45
N PRO A 213 15.07 12.08 11.30
CA PRO A 213 16.03 12.33 12.37
C PRO A 213 16.21 11.10 13.26
N GLN A 214 17.45 10.77 13.64
CA GLN A 214 17.72 9.58 14.47
C GLN A 214 16.95 9.58 15.80
N ARG A 215 16.71 10.77 16.37
CA ARG A 215 15.89 10.95 17.59
C ARG A 215 14.43 10.52 17.42
N PHE A 216 13.90 10.44 16.18
CA PHE A 216 12.56 9.90 15.94
C PHE A 216 12.40 8.48 16.48
N LEU A 217 13.45 7.66 16.41
CA LEU A 217 13.49 6.30 16.98
C LEU A 217 13.36 6.27 18.50
N GLU A 218 13.50 7.40 19.20
CA GLU A 218 13.24 7.47 20.64
C GLU A 218 11.75 7.54 20.94
N HIS A 219 10.97 8.14 20.04
CA HIS A 219 9.52 8.24 20.14
C HIS A 219 8.79 7.06 19.49
N ALA A 220 9.24 6.62 18.31
CA ALA A 220 8.66 5.51 17.57
C ALA A 220 9.39 4.20 17.90
N ASN A 221 9.35 3.82 19.18
CA ASN A 221 10.16 2.73 19.74
C ASN A 221 9.35 1.51 20.21
N LYS A 222 8.06 1.41 19.84
CA LYS A 222 7.17 0.33 20.26
C LYS A 222 7.24 -0.84 19.29
N GLU A 223 6.94 -2.04 19.80
CA GLU A 223 6.80 -3.22 18.97
C GLU A 223 5.65 -3.09 17.95
N SER A 224 4.55 -2.43 18.32
CA SER A 224 3.43 -2.15 17.40
C SER A 224 3.90 -1.36 16.15
N HIS A 225 4.83 -0.42 16.32
CA HIS A 225 5.42 0.35 15.22
C HIS A 225 6.26 -0.54 14.31
N LEU A 226 7.03 -1.47 14.89
CA LEU A 226 7.78 -2.45 14.13
C LEU A 226 6.85 -3.36 13.32
N ILE A 227 5.80 -3.89 13.95
CA ILE A 227 4.81 -4.76 13.30
C ILE A 227 4.17 -4.04 12.10
N LEU A 228 3.71 -2.81 12.28
CA LEU A 228 3.13 -2.00 11.20
C LEU A 228 4.13 -1.78 10.06
N ALA A 229 5.36 -1.36 10.39
CA ALA A 229 6.40 -1.10 9.41
C ALA A 229 6.75 -2.34 8.58
N ILE A 230 6.87 -3.51 9.23
CA ILE A 230 7.14 -4.77 8.51
C ILE A 230 5.96 -5.16 7.63
N ARG A 231 4.72 -5.03 8.11
CA ARG A 231 3.50 -5.32 7.32
C ARG A 231 3.40 -4.46 6.07
N LEU A 232 3.68 -3.15 6.18
CA LEU A 232 3.72 -2.24 5.03
C LEU A 232 4.80 -2.68 4.03
N TYR A 233 6.01 -3.00 4.51
CA TYR A 233 7.10 -3.45 3.64
C TYR A 233 6.75 -4.74 2.89
N LEU A 234 6.17 -5.74 3.59
CA LEU A 234 5.79 -7.02 2.99
C LEU A 234 4.66 -6.88 1.97
N ASN A 235 3.78 -5.89 2.11
CA ASN A 235 2.68 -5.60 1.18
C ASN A 235 3.05 -4.64 0.02
N GLY A 236 4.34 -4.36 -0.18
CA GLY A 236 4.84 -3.69 -1.39
C GLY A 236 5.31 -2.25 -1.21
N HIS A 237 5.26 -1.68 -0.01
CA HIS A 237 5.83 -0.35 0.28
C HIS A 237 7.37 -0.42 0.37
N TYR A 238 8.03 -0.80 -0.72
CA TYR A 238 9.48 -0.98 -0.76
C TYR A 238 10.21 0.37 -0.75
N ASN A 239 10.49 0.89 0.45
CA ASN A 239 11.24 2.13 0.65
C ASN A 239 12.51 1.88 1.48
N LYS A 240 13.61 2.53 1.07
CA LYS A 240 14.89 2.53 1.80
C LYS A 240 14.75 3.12 3.21
N ALA A 241 13.95 4.18 3.38
CA ALA A 241 13.73 4.80 4.68
C ALA A 241 13.02 3.82 5.65
N LEU A 242 11.96 3.16 5.17
CA LEU A 242 11.23 2.14 5.91
C LEU A 242 12.13 0.95 6.28
N ALA A 243 12.93 0.43 5.34
CA ALA A 243 13.87 -0.66 5.61
C ALA A 243 14.95 -0.26 6.63
N THR A 244 15.43 0.98 6.57
CA THR A 244 16.41 1.50 7.54
C THR A 244 15.78 1.62 8.93
N TYR A 245 14.55 2.13 9.02
CA TYR A 245 13.78 2.21 10.25
C TYR A 245 13.56 0.84 10.90
N ILE A 246 13.11 -0.16 10.12
CA ILE A 246 12.92 -1.55 10.61
C ILE A 246 14.23 -2.11 11.18
N ASN A 247 15.35 -1.96 10.46
CA ASN A 247 16.66 -2.43 10.90
C ASN A 247 17.11 -1.76 12.22
N GLN A 248 16.97 -0.44 12.31
CA GLN A 248 17.39 0.34 13.47
C GLN A 248 16.51 0.07 14.70
N LEU A 249 15.18 0.02 14.51
CA LEU A 249 14.24 -0.26 15.59
C LEU A 249 14.43 -1.67 16.14
N THR A 250 14.55 -2.67 15.27
CA THR A 250 14.76 -4.05 15.72
C THR A 250 16.08 -4.20 16.47
N LYS A 251 17.16 -3.58 15.99
CA LYS A 251 18.46 -3.55 16.69
C LYS A 251 18.32 -2.93 18.09
N LYS A 252 17.64 -1.79 18.21
CA LYS A 252 17.43 -1.10 19.49
C LYS A 252 16.57 -1.92 20.46
N LEU A 253 15.54 -2.61 19.97
CA LEU A 253 14.70 -3.49 20.80
C LEU A 253 15.48 -4.73 21.28
N LEU A 254 16.34 -5.31 20.41
CA LEU A 254 17.23 -6.41 20.78
C LEU A 254 18.27 -5.98 21.83
N GLU A 255 18.89 -4.81 21.67
CA GLU A 255 19.85 -4.25 22.64
C GLU A 255 19.22 -4.00 24.02
N LYS A 256 17.92 -3.69 24.05
CA LYS A 256 17.15 -3.53 25.29
C LYS A 256 16.62 -4.85 25.87
N ASN A 257 16.96 -6.00 25.28
CA ASN A 257 16.42 -7.32 25.67
C ASN A 257 14.87 -7.37 25.66
N HIS A 258 14.23 -6.69 24.70
CA HIS A 258 12.77 -6.70 24.56
C HIS A 258 12.23 -8.11 24.27
N SER A 259 11.13 -8.49 24.92
CA SER A 259 10.44 -9.76 24.66
C SER A 259 9.46 -9.58 23.51
N PHE A 260 9.84 -10.03 22.31
CA PHE A 260 9.00 -9.94 21.11
C PHE A 260 7.79 -10.87 21.19
N SER A 261 6.63 -10.38 20.75
CA SER A 261 5.43 -11.19 20.57
C SER A 261 5.59 -12.21 19.43
N PRO A 262 4.77 -13.28 19.40
CA PRO A 262 4.79 -14.26 18.31
C PRO A 262 4.57 -13.62 16.93
N SER A 263 3.68 -12.62 16.83
CA SER A 263 3.39 -11.93 15.56
C SER A 263 4.59 -11.15 15.05
N ALA A 264 5.34 -10.48 15.93
CA ALA A 264 6.57 -9.80 15.52
C ALA A 264 7.66 -10.79 15.08
N ILE A 265 7.80 -11.93 15.77
CA ILE A 265 8.78 -12.95 15.39
C ILE A 265 8.43 -13.59 14.04
N GLU A 266 7.14 -13.86 13.78
CA GLU A 266 6.64 -14.33 12.49
C GLU A 266 6.97 -13.34 11.36
N LEU A 267 6.67 -12.05 11.57
CA LEU A 267 6.97 -11.01 10.59
C LEU A 267 8.47 -10.84 10.34
N LEU A 268 9.30 -10.92 11.39
CA LEU A 268 10.76 -10.92 11.26
C LEU A 268 11.25 -12.15 10.48
N PHE A 269 10.66 -13.33 10.71
CA PHE A 269 10.94 -14.53 9.94
C PHE A 269 10.56 -14.35 8.46
N PHE A 270 9.45 -13.67 8.17
CA PHE A 270 9.04 -13.38 6.79
C PHE A 270 9.93 -12.36 6.08
N LEU A 271 10.68 -11.53 6.81
CA LEU A 271 11.68 -10.62 6.22
C LEU A 271 13.00 -11.29 5.87
N ASN A 272 13.27 -12.47 6.42
CA ASN A 272 14.56 -13.15 6.23
C ASN A 272 14.85 -13.43 4.75
N ASP A 273 13.83 -13.65 3.92
CA ASP A 273 13.97 -13.91 2.49
C ASP A 273 14.43 -12.67 1.69
N LYS A 274 14.38 -11.47 2.28
CA LYS A 274 14.70 -10.20 1.59
C LYS A 274 16.15 -9.78 1.81
N LEU A 275 16.79 -9.34 0.73
CA LEU A 275 18.19 -8.91 0.73
C LEU A 275 18.48 -7.76 1.71
N ALA A 276 17.54 -6.82 1.87
CA ALA A 276 17.69 -5.64 2.72
C ALA A 276 17.82 -5.96 4.22
N PHE A 277 17.46 -7.18 4.64
CA PHE A 277 17.40 -7.60 6.04
C PHE A 277 18.35 -8.76 6.37
N LYS A 278 19.34 -9.08 5.51
CA LYS A 278 20.29 -10.19 5.77
C LYS A 278 21.05 -10.05 7.09
N GLU A 279 21.51 -8.85 7.43
CA GLU A 279 22.20 -8.62 8.71
C GLU A 279 21.24 -8.80 9.89
N LEU A 280 19.99 -8.35 9.71
CA LEU A 280 18.95 -8.49 10.72
C LEU A 280 18.60 -9.97 10.94
N ALA A 281 18.44 -10.75 9.87
CA ALA A 281 18.16 -12.18 9.91
C ALA A 281 19.21 -12.94 10.75
N ASN A 282 20.49 -12.55 10.66
CA ASN A 282 21.54 -13.16 11.48
C ASN A 282 21.40 -12.82 12.97
N LYS A 283 20.96 -11.60 13.31
CA LYS A 283 20.77 -11.15 14.70
C LYS A 283 19.50 -11.71 15.32
N THR A 284 18.43 -11.87 14.54
CA THR A 284 17.14 -12.43 14.98
C THR A 284 17.05 -13.94 14.79
N ALA A 285 18.09 -14.58 14.27
CA ALA A 285 18.14 -16.02 14.01
C ALA A 285 17.76 -16.87 15.24
N PHE A 286 18.17 -16.50 16.46
CA PHE A 286 17.80 -17.27 17.65
C PHE A 286 16.28 -17.28 17.93
N LEU A 287 15.58 -16.17 17.65
CA LEU A 287 14.12 -16.06 17.80
C LEU A 287 13.42 -16.81 16.67
N THR A 288 13.86 -16.58 15.44
CA THR A 288 13.22 -17.15 14.24
C THR A 288 13.44 -18.66 14.12
N ASN A 289 14.59 -19.20 14.55
CA ASN A 289 14.83 -20.64 14.63
C ASN A 289 13.94 -21.30 15.68
N ARG A 290 13.78 -20.67 16.85
CA ARG A 290 12.87 -21.14 17.90
C ARG A 290 11.42 -21.17 17.40
N TYR A 291 10.99 -20.10 16.74
CA TYR A 291 9.66 -20.02 16.12
C TYR A 291 9.44 -21.12 15.07
N LEU A 292 10.42 -21.37 14.20
CA LEU A 292 10.34 -22.44 13.21
C LEU A 292 10.22 -23.82 13.87
N ARG A 293 11.01 -24.06 14.93
CA ARG A 293 10.95 -25.31 15.70
C ARG A 293 9.60 -25.51 16.36
N THR A 294 9.06 -24.49 17.03
CA THR A 294 7.73 -24.57 17.66
C THR A 294 6.65 -24.86 16.64
N ASN A 295 6.64 -24.17 15.49
CA ASN A 295 5.66 -24.47 14.42
C ASN A 295 5.82 -25.87 13.82
N ALA A 296 7.05 -26.38 13.71
CA ALA A 296 7.30 -27.76 13.27
C ALA A 296 6.72 -28.78 14.26
N GLN A 297 6.92 -28.57 15.56
CA GLN A 297 6.38 -29.41 16.62
C GLN A 297 4.85 -29.37 16.67
N GLU A 298 4.26 -28.20 16.46
CA GLU A 298 2.79 -28.03 16.35
C GLU A 298 2.22 -28.55 15.01
N GLY A 299 3.07 -28.88 14.04
CA GLY A 299 2.65 -29.37 12.73
C GLY A 299 2.10 -28.29 11.80
N ASN A 300 2.30 -27.01 12.10
CA ASN A 300 1.74 -25.90 11.37
C ASN A 300 2.49 -25.67 10.04
N ILE A 301 1.90 -26.09 8.92
CA ILE A 301 2.49 -25.93 7.58
C ILE A 301 2.25 -24.53 6.99
N ALA A 302 1.40 -23.69 7.60
CA ALA A 302 1.00 -22.39 7.04
C ALA A 302 2.18 -21.45 6.81
N LEU A 303 3.27 -21.62 7.56
CA LEU A 303 4.49 -20.81 7.47
C LEU A 303 5.17 -20.84 6.09
N PHE A 304 4.89 -21.85 5.25
CA PHE A 304 5.43 -21.96 3.90
C PHE A 304 4.47 -21.49 2.82
N TYR A 305 3.26 -21.05 3.18
CA TYR A 305 2.28 -20.55 2.22
C TYR A 305 2.12 -19.04 2.33
N GLN A 306 1.94 -18.39 1.19
CA GLN A 306 1.54 -17.00 1.07
C GLN A 306 0.44 -16.93 0.02
N ASN A 307 -0.74 -16.41 0.37
CA ASN A 307 -1.92 -16.38 -0.50
C ASN A 307 -2.27 -17.76 -1.09
N ASN A 308 -2.18 -18.82 -0.26
CA ASN A 308 -2.35 -20.22 -0.65
C ASN A 308 -1.39 -20.75 -1.72
N GLN A 309 -0.29 -20.03 -1.99
CA GLN A 309 0.80 -20.48 -2.85
C GLN A 309 2.05 -20.77 -2.02
N LEU A 310 2.81 -21.79 -2.42
CA LEU A 310 4.03 -22.18 -1.74
C LEU A 310 5.14 -21.13 -1.95
N ASN A 311 5.73 -20.62 -0.87
CA ASN A 311 6.85 -19.69 -0.91
C ASN A 311 8.19 -20.45 -0.79
N LEU A 312 8.79 -20.76 -1.94
CA LEU A 312 10.04 -21.53 -2.00
C LEU A 312 11.28 -20.75 -1.59
N GLN A 313 11.29 -19.43 -1.78
CA GLN A 313 12.43 -18.60 -1.36
C GLN A 313 12.66 -18.75 0.15
N ARG A 314 11.56 -18.81 0.91
CA ARG A 314 11.58 -19.09 2.35
C ARG A 314 12.06 -20.50 2.67
N MET A 315 11.59 -21.52 1.93
CA MET A 315 11.97 -22.93 2.17
C MET A 315 13.46 -23.20 1.94
N VAL A 316 14.04 -22.63 0.89
CA VAL A 316 15.43 -22.88 0.47
C VAL A 316 16.43 -21.98 1.22
N GLN A 317 15.95 -21.01 2.00
CA GLN A 317 16.82 -20.13 2.76
C GLN A 317 17.64 -20.90 3.80
N ASN A 318 18.95 -20.63 3.85
CA ASN A 318 19.84 -21.18 4.86
C ASN A 318 19.56 -20.57 6.24
N ILE A 319 19.50 -21.44 7.24
CA ILE A 319 19.38 -21.05 8.65
C ILE A 319 20.76 -20.80 9.24
N ASN A 320 20.87 -19.74 10.05
CA ASN A 320 22.04 -19.57 10.91
C ASN A 320 21.92 -20.49 12.13
N LEU A 321 22.74 -21.54 12.17
CA LEU A 321 22.75 -22.54 13.24
C LEU A 321 23.48 -22.10 14.52
N ASN A 322 24.35 -21.08 14.44
CA ASN A 322 25.07 -20.53 15.59
C ASN A 322 24.72 -19.04 15.76
N PRO A 323 23.48 -18.70 16.16
CA PRO A 323 23.13 -17.32 16.42
C PRO A 323 23.83 -16.79 17.67
N VAL A 324 24.18 -15.50 17.66
CA VAL A 324 24.65 -14.82 18.88
C VAL A 324 23.45 -14.63 19.81
N VAL A 325 23.36 -15.46 20.85
CA VAL A 325 22.27 -15.40 21.84
C VAL A 325 22.60 -14.37 22.93
N PRO A 326 21.76 -13.35 23.15
CA PRO A 326 21.93 -12.41 24.27
C PRO A 326 21.86 -13.13 25.63
N GLU A 327 22.63 -12.68 26.62
CA GLU A 327 22.76 -13.37 27.93
C GLU A 327 21.43 -13.52 28.68
N SER A 328 20.55 -12.53 28.57
CA SER A 328 19.18 -12.52 29.10
C SER A 328 18.31 -13.70 28.60
N PHE A 329 18.49 -14.12 27.34
CA PHE A 329 17.78 -15.25 26.75
C PHE A 329 18.40 -16.62 27.09
N LYS A 330 19.68 -16.64 27.49
CA LYS A 330 20.32 -17.88 27.97
C LYS A 330 19.72 -18.34 29.31
N GLU A 331 19.25 -17.41 30.14
CA GLU A 331 18.60 -17.72 31.42
C GLU A 331 17.16 -18.22 31.22
N GLN A 332 16.38 -17.60 30.32
CA GLN A 332 15.03 -18.10 29.97
C GLN A 332 15.07 -19.49 29.30
N ASN A 333 16.07 -19.75 28.45
CA ASN A 333 16.27 -21.08 27.84
C ASN A 333 16.67 -22.16 28.87
N LYS A 334 17.28 -21.78 29.99
CA LYS A 334 17.56 -22.73 31.09
C LYS A 334 16.31 -23.08 31.90
N GLN A 335 15.34 -22.17 31.99
CA GLN A 335 14.09 -22.38 32.75
C GLN A 335 13.02 -23.15 31.97
N LEU A 336 12.99 -23.06 30.63
CA LEU A 336 11.99 -23.75 29.79
C LEU A 336 12.29 -25.22 29.46
N GLY A 337 13.34 -25.80 30.06
CA GLY A 337 13.81 -27.13 29.69
C GLY A 337 14.41 -27.09 28.28
N GLY A 338 15.73 -26.93 28.20
CA GLY A 338 16.43 -26.99 26.93
C GLY A 338 16.13 -28.34 26.26
N ALA A 339 15.18 -28.34 25.31
CA ALA A 339 14.98 -29.48 24.46
C ALA A 339 16.23 -29.56 23.58
N ASP A 340 17.13 -30.50 23.92
CA ASP A 340 18.41 -30.71 23.26
C ASP A 340 18.26 -30.59 21.74
N GLU A 341 19.16 -29.84 21.11
CA GLU A 341 19.23 -29.83 19.65
C GLU A 341 19.49 -31.25 19.14
N SER A 342 18.95 -31.59 17.97
CA SER A 342 19.17 -32.94 17.45
C SER A 342 20.69 -33.19 17.26
N PRO A 343 21.17 -34.42 17.53
CA PRO A 343 22.58 -34.76 17.38
C PRO A 343 23.10 -34.50 15.95
N PHE A 344 22.21 -34.51 14.96
CA PHE A 344 22.52 -34.13 13.58
C PHE A 344 22.82 -32.63 13.44
N ILE A 345 21.99 -31.75 14.01
CA ILE A 345 22.21 -30.30 13.96
C ILE A 345 23.50 -29.93 14.69
N SER A 346 23.75 -30.50 15.87
CA SER A 346 25.01 -30.29 16.58
C SER A 346 26.24 -30.80 15.80
N GLY A 347 26.08 -31.89 15.03
CA GLY A 347 27.08 -32.38 14.10
C GLY A 347 27.33 -31.46 12.89
N LEU A 348 26.29 -30.82 12.35
CA LEU A 348 26.42 -29.82 11.28
C LEU A 348 27.11 -28.56 11.77
N ILE A 349 26.76 -28.10 12.98
CA ILE A 349 27.41 -26.98 13.66
C ILE A 349 28.92 -27.23 13.78
N LYS A 350 29.33 -28.40 14.29
CA LYS A 350 30.76 -28.77 14.43
C LYS A 350 31.52 -28.81 13.10
N ARG A 351 30.81 -29.06 11.99
CA ARG A 351 31.38 -29.19 10.64
C ARG A 351 31.21 -27.93 9.78
N ASN A 352 30.68 -26.84 10.34
CA ASN A 352 30.37 -25.59 9.63
C ASN A 352 29.54 -25.82 8.35
N LYS A 353 28.58 -26.74 8.39
CA LYS A 353 27.67 -27.00 7.26
C LYS A 353 26.36 -26.25 7.46
N SER A 354 25.81 -25.70 6.37
CA SER A 354 24.51 -25.04 6.36
C SER A 354 23.36 -26.05 6.21
N ILE A 355 22.20 -25.69 6.75
CA ILE A 355 20.94 -26.38 6.53
C ILE A 355 19.91 -25.37 6.03
N ASN A 356 19.02 -25.78 5.15
CA ASN A 356 17.93 -24.92 4.71
C ASN A 356 16.73 -24.95 5.68
N CYS A 357 15.82 -24.00 5.52
CA CYS A 357 14.68 -23.82 6.40
C CYS A 357 13.71 -25.00 6.38
N PHE A 358 13.47 -25.56 5.20
CA PHE A 358 12.59 -26.70 5.04
C PHE A 358 13.15 -27.98 5.66
N GLU A 359 14.44 -28.27 5.45
CA GLU A 359 15.15 -29.40 6.05
C GLU A 359 15.13 -29.33 7.58
N TYR A 360 15.38 -28.15 8.15
CA TYR A 360 15.31 -27.93 9.59
C TYR A 360 13.89 -28.16 10.13
N PHE A 361 12.87 -27.69 9.41
CA PHE A 361 11.46 -27.93 9.75
C PHE A 361 11.13 -29.43 9.74
N LEU A 362 11.54 -30.17 8.70
CA LEU A 362 11.29 -31.61 8.58
C LEU A 362 11.94 -32.43 9.71
N ILE A 363 13.11 -32.02 10.20
CA ILE A 363 13.80 -32.69 11.30
C ILE A 363 13.04 -32.52 12.62
N HIS A 364 12.36 -31.39 12.82
CA HIS A 364 11.66 -31.06 14.07
C HIS A 364 10.14 -31.27 14.00
N TYR A 365 9.62 -31.79 12.88
CA TYR A 365 8.19 -31.98 12.67
C TYR A 365 7.63 -33.05 13.61
N GLN A 366 6.50 -32.77 14.27
CA GLN A 366 5.76 -33.72 15.12
C GLN A 366 4.24 -33.68 14.87
N GLY A 367 3.84 -33.14 13.71
CA GLY A 367 2.43 -32.93 13.35
C GLY A 367 1.75 -34.12 12.65
N SER A 368 0.54 -33.88 12.15
CA SER A 368 -0.25 -34.87 11.42
C SER A 368 0.38 -35.29 10.08
N SER A 369 0.29 -36.58 9.73
CA SER A 369 0.75 -37.11 8.44
C SER A 369 0.10 -36.42 7.22
N GLU A 370 -1.18 -36.06 7.30
CA GLU A 370 -1.91 -35.42 6.19
C GLU A 370 -1.31 -34.05 5.82
N SER A 371 -1.01 -33.22 6.83
CA SER A 371 -0.47 -31.87 6.61
C SER A 371 0.91 -31.91 5.97
N ILE A 372 1.79 -32.80 6.43
CA ILE A 372 3.12 -32.94 5.84
C ILE A 372 3.08 -33.55 4.43
N SER A 373 2.20 -34.53 4.18
CA SER A 373 2.00 -35.09 2.85
C SER A 373 1.52 -34.03 1.86
N LYS A 374 0.62 -33.13 2.27
CA LYS A 374 0.20 -31.99 1.44
C LYS A 374 1.37 -31.07 1.11
N LEU A 375 2.14 -30.65 2.11
CA LEU A 375 3.30 -29.76 1.92
C LEU A 375 4.36 -30.38 0.98
N LEU A 376 4.66 -31.66 1.15
CA LEU A 376 5.61 -32.38 0.29
C LEU A 376 5.09 -32.54 -1.14
N HIS A 377 3.79 -32.80 -1.30
CA HIS A 377 3.16 -32.88 -2.61
C HIS A 377 3.25 -31.55 -3.35
N ASP A 378 2.88 -30.45 -2.71
CA ASP A 378 2.91 -29.10 -3.29
C ASP A 378 4.36 -28.69 -3.64
N TYR A 379 5.33 -29.05 -2.78
CA TYR A 379 6.76 -28.84 -3.04
C TYR A 379 7.25 -29.61 -4.28
N MET A 380 6.90 -30.89 -4.38
CA MET A 380 7.27 -31.74 -5.52
C MET A 380 6.57 -31.33 -6.81
N GLU A 381 5.30 -30.93 -6.74
CA GLU A 381 4.52 -30.45 -7.88
C GLU A 381 5.15 -29.20 -8.48
N TYR A 382 5.60 -28.26 -7.65
CA TYR A 382 6.31 -27.08 -8.14
C TYR A 382 7.55 -27.46 -8.95
N TYR A 383 8.41 -28.33 -8.39
CA TYR A 383 9.64 -28.73 -9.06
C TYR A 383 9.39 -29.56 -10.31
N HIS A 384 8.25 -30.24 -10.42
CA HIS A 384 7.83 -30.97 -11.62
C HIS A 384 7.63 -30.02 -12.80
N HIS A 385 7.04 -28.85 -12.53
CA HIS A 385 6.77 -27.82 -13.54
C HIS A 385 7.91 -26.80 -13.71
N SER A 386 9.01 -26.93 -12.94
CA SER A 386 10.13 -25.98 -13.00
C SER A 386 11.12 -26.28 -14.13
N ASP A 387 11.50 -25.25 -14.89
CA ASP A 387 12.49 -25.35 -15.99
C ASP A 387 13.94 -25.41 -15.49
N ASN A 388 14.20 -25.07 -14.22
CA ASN A 388 15.56 -25.01 -13.68
C ASN A 388 16.04 -26.39 -13.18
N PHE A 389 16.55 -27.19 -14.12
CA PHE A 389 17.02 -28.56 -13.89
C PHE A 389 18.01 -28.71 -12.73
N LYS A 390 18.98 -27.78 -12.57
CA LYS A 390 20.01 -27.87 -11.52
C LYS A 390 19.41 -27.71 -10.13
N SER A 391 18.61 -26.66 -9.94
CA SER A 391 17.96 -26.40 -8.65
C SER A 391 16.98 -27.51 -8.27
N ARG A 392 16.26 -28.04 -9.26
CA ARG A 392 15.38 -29.19 -9.12
C ARG A 392 16.15 -30.41 -8.65
N SER A 393 17.20 -30.81 -9.36
CA SER A 393 17.94 -32.03 -9.01
C SER A 393 18.52 -31.93 -7.59
N GLN A 394 19.09 -30.78 -7.22
CA GLN A 394 19.60 -30.57 -5.87
C GLN A 394 18.50 -30.71 -4.81
N ALA A 395 17.39 -29.98 -4.95
CA ALA A 395 16.29 -30.02 -3.98
C ALA A 395 15.74 -31.44 -3.78
N ILE A 396 15.59 -32.18 -4.88
CA ILE A 396 15.07 -33.55 -4.88
C ILE A 396 16.06 -34.52 -4.24
N HIS A 397 17.36 -34.42 -4.56
CA HIS A 397 18.43 -35.23 -3.95
C HIS A 397 18.54 -35.03 -2.45
N HIS A 398 18.37 -33.79 -1.99
CA HIS A 398 18.36 -33.45 -0.58
C HIS A 398 17.16 -34.11 0.13
N LEU A 399 15.96 -34.08 -0.45
CA LEU A 399 14.81 -34.76 0.13
C LEU A 399 14.99 -36.29 0.16
N GLY A 400 15.51 -36.88 -0.91
CA GLY A 400 15.81 -38.31 -0.94
C GLY A 400 16.85 -38.70 0.12
N PHE A 401 17.85 -37.86 0.34
CA PHE A 401 18.86 -38.08 1.37
C PHE A 401 18.27 -38.07 2.78
N MET A 402 17.31 -37.19 3.06
CA MET A 402 16.59 -37.15 4.34
C MET A 402 15.87 -38.47 4.65
N LEU A 403 15.37 -39.20 3.64
CA LEU A 403 14.69 -40.48 3.86
C LEU A 403 15.58 -41.50 4.60
N THR A 404 16.89 -41.47 4.35
CA THR A 404 17.86 -42.41 4.94
C THR A 404 18.34 -42.02 6.34
N ARG A 405 17.87 -40.88 6.89
CA ARG A 405 18.37 -40.32 8.15
C ARG A 405 17.65 -40.90 9.36
N PRO A 406 18.35 -41.40 10.39
CA PRO A 406 17.69 -41.94 11.58
C PRO A 406 16.90 -40.89 12.35
N GLU A 407 17.28 -39.61 12.27
CA GLU A 407 16.72 -38.52 13.07
C GLU A 407 15.32 -38.06 12.64
N LEU A 408 14.90 -38.35 11.41
CA LEU A 408 13.54 -38.02 10.98
C LEU A 408 12.51 -38.97 11.58
N GLU A 409 11.38 -38.40 12.00
CA GLU A 409 10.21 -39.16 12.46
C GLU A 409 9.72 -40.11 11.35
N THR A 410 9.18 -41.27 11.75
CA THR A 410 8.66 -42.28 10.83
C THR A 410 7.54 -41.72 9.96
N THR A 411 6.67 -40.87 10.52
CA THR A 411 5.58 -40.18 9.81
C THR A 411 6.09 -39.36 8.63
N VAL A 412 7.15 -38.58 8.83
CA VAL A 412 7.77 -37.74 7.80
C VAL A 412 8.47 -38.59 6.75
N LYS A 413 9.17 -39.65 7.16
CA LYS A 413 9.79 -40.61 6.23
C LYS A 413 8.76 -41.28 5.33
N GLU A 414 7.64 -41.73 5.90
CA GLU A 414 6.54 -42.32 5.14
C GLU A 414 5.90 -41.30 4.18
N ALA A 415 5.71 -40.05 4.62
CA ALA A 415 5.20 -38.99 3.76
C ALA A 415 6.15 -38.67 2.60
N ILE A 416 7.46 -38.60 2.84
CA ILE A 416 8.47 -38.41 1.79
C ILE A 416 8.44 -39.58 0.80
N PHE A 417 8.46 -40.82 1.31
CA PHE A 417 8.45 -42.03 0.49
C PHE A 417 7.20 -42.10 -0.39
N THR A 418 6.01 -41.92 0.19
CA THR A 418 4.74 -41.93 -0.55
C THR A 418 4.66 -40.81 -1.58
N THR A 419 5.22 -39.63 -1.29
CA THR A 419 5.27 -38.52 -2.25
C THR A 419 6.17 -38.86 -3.43
N PHE A 420 7.36 -39.45 -3.21
CA PHE A 420 8.23 -39.91 -4.30
C PHE A 420 7.57 -40.95 -5.21
N LEU A 421 6.77 -41.86 -4.65
CA LEU A 421 6.00 -42.84 -5.44
C LEU A 421 4.99 -42.20 -6.40
N ASN A 422 4.50 -40.99 -6.07
CA ASN A 422 3.58 -40.23 -6.92
C ASN A 422 4.28 -39.44 -8.03
N TYR A 423 5.61 -39.25 -7.94
CA TYR A 423 6.41 -38.53 -8.94
C TYR A 423 7.58 -39.37 -9.51
N PRO A 424 7.30 -40.43 -10.30
CA PRO A 424 8.34 -41.31 -10.87
C PRO A 424 9.33 -40.59 -11.80
N SER A 425 8.95 -39.41 -12.33
CA SER A 425 9.81 -38.60 -13.20
C SER A 425 11.10 -38.11 -12.53
N PHE A 426 11.17 -38.16 -11.20
CA PHE A 426 12.33 -37.72 -10.43
C PHE A 426 13.30 -38.85 -10.08
N PHE A 427 13.05 -40.08 -10.53
CA PHE A 427 13.92 -41.20 -10.22
C PHE A 427 15.20 -41.14 -11.04
N ASP A 428 16.32 -41.11 -10.33
CA ASP A 428 17.66 -41.28 -10.86
C ASP A 428 18.44 -42.32 -10.05
N GLU A 429 19.72 -42.50 -10.35
CA GLU A 429 20.59 -43.49 -9.68
C GLU A 429 20.66 -43.29 -8.17
N GLN A 430 20.64 -42.05 -7.68
CA GLN A 430 20.80 -41.73 -6.27
C GLN A 430 19.48 -41.83 -5.51
N ILE A 431 18.39 -41.30 -6.08
CA ILE A 431 17.04 -41.40 -5.49
C ILE A 431 16.58 -42.85 -5.45
N SER A 432 16.79 -43.61 -6.53
CA SER A 432 16.43 -45.04 -6.58
C SER A 432 17.18 -45.81 -5.49
N TYR A 433 18.47 -45.55 -5.32
CA TYR A 433 19.25 -46.14 -4.24
C TYR A 433 18.69 -45.81 -2.84
N GLN A 434 18.37 -44.54 -2.58
CA GLN A 434 17.84 -44.10 -1.28
C GLN A 434 16.45 -44.68 -0.97
N LEU A 435 15.58 -44.82 -1.97
CA LEU A 435 14.27 -45.44 -1.83
C LEU A 435 14.37 -46.93 -1.49
N PHE A 436 15.35 -47.64 -2.05
CA PHE A 436 15.60 -49.06 -1.75
C PHE A 436 16.13 -49.26 -0.33
N LEU A 437 17.00 -48.37 0.14
CA LEU A 437 17.51 -48.41 1.52
C LEU A 437 16.40 -48.23 2.54
N PHE A 438 15.33 -47.50 2.19
CA PHE A 438 14.19 -47.30 3.08
C PHE A 438 13.21 -48.49 3.05
N ASP A 439 12.65 -48.83 1.88
CA ASP A 439 11.76 -49.99 1.71
C ASP A 439 11.70 -50.48 0.25
N ALA A 440 12.62 -51.39 -0.09
CA ALA A 440 12.69 -52.00 -1.42
C ALA A 440 11.43 -52.81 -1.79
N LYS A 441 10.80 -53.51 -0.83
CA LYS A 441 9.64 -54.37 -1.13
C LYS A 441 8.43 -53.53 -1.51
N ARG A 442 8.19 -52.44 -0.79
CA ARG A 442 7.01 -51.58 -1.01
C ARG A 442 7.09 -50.79 -2.30
N ILE A 443 8.27 -50.26 -2.66
CA ILE A 443 8.43 -49.52 -3.93
C ILE A 443 8.28 -50.44 -5.15
N ILE A 444 8.87 -51.64 -5.08
CA ILE A 444 8.75 -52.62 -6.15
C ILE A 444 7.31 -53.07 -6.30
N ARG A 445 6.62 -53.40 -5.20
CA ARG A 445 5.21 -53.80 -5.23
C ARG A 445 4.30 -52.67 -5.73
N TYR A 446 4.60 -51.41 -5.42
CA TYR A 446 3.79 -50.27 -5.86
C TYR A 446 3.66 -50.17 -7.38
N PHE A 447 4.77 -50.33 -8.11
CA PHE A 447 4.73 -50.35 -9.59
C PHE A 447 4.46 -51.75 -10.13
N GLY A 448 5.08 -52.77 -9.55
CA GLY A 448 4.98 -54.15 -10.00
C GLY A 448 3.56 -54.71 -9.94
N LEU A 449 2.79 -54.45 -8.86
CA LEU A 449 1.42 -54.95 -8.73
C LEU A 449 0.40 -54.19 -9.60
N ARG A 450 0.74 -53.00 -10.09
CA ARG A 450 -0.14 -52.24 -11.00
C ARG A 450 -0.16 -52.81 -12.42
N GLY A 451 0.81 -53.65 -12.78
CA GLY A 451 0.88 -54.31 -14.08
C GLY A 451 1.02 -53.35 -15.26
N GLY A 452 1.16 -53.90 -16.46
CA GLY A 452 1.23 -53.15 -17.72
C GLY A 452 2.63 -52.68 -18.12
N LYS A 453 2.81 -52.49 -19.43
CA LYS A 453 4.12 -52.23 -20.07
C LYS A 453 4.90 -51.07 -19.44
N GLU A 454 4.24 -49.96 -19.13
CA GLU A 454 4.89 -48.78 -18.53
C GLU A 454 5.41 -49.05 -17.12
N ASN A 455 4.64 -49.76 -16.30
CA ASN A 455 5.04 -50.06 -14.93
C ASN A 455 6.12 -51.13 -14.86
N TYR A 456 6.10 -52.12 -15.76
CA TYR A 456 7.20 -53.08 -15.89
C TYR A 456 8.51 -52.38 -16.28
N GLN A 457 8.46 -51.45 -17.25
CA GLN A 457 9.64 -50.67 -17.62
C GLN A 457 10.16 -49.84 -16.44
N ARG A 458 9.26 -49.20 -15.67
CA ARG A 458 9.64 -48.47 -14.44
C ARG A 458 10.31 -49.36 -13.40
N VAL A 459 9.82 -50.58 -13.17
CA VAL A 459 10.46 -51.53 -12.24
C VAL A 459 11.84 -51.94 -12.76
N VAL A 460 11.99 -52.18 -14.06
CA VAL A 460 13.29 -52.48 -14.68
C VAL A 460 14.26 -51.31 -14.48
N ASP A 461 13.85 -50.09 -14.82
CA ASP A 461 14.69 -48.90 -14.70
C ASP A 461 15.09 -48.67 -13.24
N LEU A 462 14.13 -48.70 -12.32
CA LEU A 462 14.33 -48.52 -10.88
C LEU A 462 15.29 -49.56 -10.28
N CYS A 463 15.12 -50.85 -10.58
CA CYS A 463 16.02 -51.90 -10.12
C CYS A 463 17.41 -51.80 -10.77
N THR A 464 17.51 -51.46 -12.06
CA THR A 464 18.82 -51.30 -12.73
C THR A 464 19.59 -50.10 -12.19
N LEU A 465 18.92 -48.99 -11.89
CA LEU A 465 19.53 -47.79 -11.33
C LEU A 465 19.98 -48.01 -9.88
N ALA A 466 19.15 -48.66 -9.05
CA ALA A 466 19.51 -48.97 -7.66
C ALA A 466 20.69 -49.95 -7.55
N LEU A 467 20.72 -50.99 -8.40
CA LEU A 467 21.78 -52.02 -8.39
C LEU A 467 23.18 -51.47 -8.70
N LYS A 468 23.29 -50.32 -9.40
CA LYS A 468 24.59 -49.68 -9.68
C LYS A 468 25.29 -49.17 -8.42
N ASN A 469 24.52 -48.76 -7.40
CA ASN A 469 25.03 -48.11 -6.19
C ASN A 469 24.94 -48.98 -4.92
N LEU A 470 24.31 -50.16 -5.00
CA LEU A 470 24.17 -51.10 -3.88
C LEU A 470 25.47 -51.88 -3.63
N ASN A 471 26.02 -51.79 -2.42
CA ASN A 471 27.20 -52.56 -2.02
C ASN A 471 26.82 -53.99 -1.62
N SER A 472 27.48 -54.98 -2.24
CA SER A 472 27.27 -56.41 -2.02
C SER A 472 27.51 -56.86 -0.57
N GLU A 473 28.42 -56.20 0.14
CA GLU A 473 28.77 -56.56 1.52
C GLU A 473 27.79 -56.03 2.57
N LYS A 474 27.10 -54.91 2.29
CA LYS A 474 26.23 -54.26 3.29
C LYS A 474 24.76 -54.62 3.14
N ASN A 475 24.30 -54.93 1.91
CA ASN A 475 22.87 -55.05 1.60
C ASN A 475 22.55 -56.31 0.75
N PRO A 476 22.94 -57.54 1.16
CA PRO A 476 22.76 -58.73 0.34
C PRO A 476 21.28 -59.05 0.06
N GLU A 477 20.40 -58.84 1.05
CA GLU A 477 18.96 -59.12 0.92
C GLU A 477 18.26 -58.18 -0.07
N ILE A 478 18.60 -56.89 -0.04
CA ILE A 478 18.04 -55.88 -0.95
C ILE A 478 18.45 -56.18 -2.39
N ILE A 479 19.70 -56.62 -2.60
CA ILE A 479 20.21 -57.01 -3.92
C ILE A 479 19.47 -58.23 -4.46
N GLN A 480 19.22 -59.25 -3.62
CA GLN A 480 18.44 -60.42 -4.02
C GLN A 480 17.01 -60.05 -4.42
N ILE A 481 16.34 -59.20 -3.62
CA ILE A 481 15.00 -58.70 -3.93
C ILE A 481 15.00 -57.92 -5.25
N ALA A 482 15.97 -57.03 -5.45
CA ALA A 482 16.09 -56.22 -6.67
C ALA A 482 16.35 -57.07 -7.92
N GLN A 483 17.24 -58.06 -7.83
CA GLN A 483 17.57 -58.97 -8.94
C GLN A 483 16.37 -59.85 -9.31
N LYS A 484 15.64 -60.36 -8.32
CA LYS A 484 14.43 -61.16 -8.53
C LYS A 484 13.31 -60.33 -9.15
N ALA A 485 13.05 -59.13 -8.64
CA ALA A 485 12.06 -58.22 -9.23
C ALA A 485 12.42 -57.79 -10.67
N LEU A 486 13.71 -57.56 -10.94
CA LEU A 486 14.20 -57.20 -12.26
C LEU A 486 14.04 -58.33 -13.29
N SER A 487 14.31 -59.58 -12.90
CA SER A 487 14.09 -60.73 -13.78
C SER A 487 12.60 -60.95 -14.04
N GLU A 488 11.76 -60.86 -13.01
CA GLU A 488 10.30 -60.93 -13.14
C GLU A 488 9.74 -59.84 -14.08
N ALA A 489 10.17 -58.58 -13.90
CA ALA A 489 9.69 -57.47 -14.73
C ALA A 489 10.16 -57.56 -16.20
N ARG A 490 11.40 -58.02 -16.46
CA ARG A 490 11.91 -58.22 -17.83
C ARG A 490 11.17 -59.34 -18.55
N LEU A 491 10.85 -60.43 -17.84
CA LEU A 491 10.08 -61.55 -18.37
C LEU A 491 8.65 -61.10 -18.72
N GLU A 492 7.95 -60.42 -17.81
CA GLU A 492 6.60 -59.93 -18.09
C GLU A 492 6.58 -58.86 -19.20
N LEU A 493 7.59 -57.98 -19.26
CA LEU A 493 7.74 -57.04 -20.37
C LEU A 493 7.97 -57.75 -21.71
N SER A 494 8.69 -58.89 -21.73
CA SER A 494 8.84 -59.69 -22.94
C SER A 494 7.51 -60.27 -23.43
N PHE A 495 6.63 -60.67 -22.50
CA PHE A 495 5.28 -61.15 -22.82
C PHE A 495 4.37 -60.06 -23.38
N THR A 496 4.57 -58.78 -23.02
CA THR A 496 3.79 -57.67 -23.63
C THR A 496 4.10 -57.45 -25.12
N LYS A 497 5.27 -57.90 -25.60
CA LYS A 497 5.65 -57.78 -27.03
C LYS A 497 5.00 -58.84 -27.92
N GLU A 498 4.46 -59.90 -27.32
CA GLU A 498 3.81 -60.98 -28.06
C GLU A 498 2.36 -60.62 -28.36
N GLN A 499 2.08 -60.36 -29.65
CA GLN A 499 0.77 -60.03 -30.19
C GLN A 499 0.32 -61.09 -31.19
N GLY A 500 -0.98 -61.41 -31.22
CA GLY A 500 -1.57 -62.39 -32.15
C GLY A 500 -2.64 -63.27 -31.51
N PHE A 501 -3.37 -64.03 -32.34
CA PHE A 501 -4.52 -64.85 -31.92
C PHE A 501 -4.17 -65.89 -30.82
N PHE A 502 -3.00 -66.52 -30.90
CA PHE A 502 -2.53 -67.51 -29.91
C PHE A 502 -1.69 -66.90 -28.78
N SER A 503 -1.49 -65.59 -28.77
CA SER A 503 -0.58 -64.93 -27.81
C SER A 503 -0.99 -65.19 -26.35
N GLY A 504 -2.28 -65.23 -26.03
CA GLY A 504 -2.76 -65.55 -24.67
C GLY A 504 -2.35 -66.95 -24.20
N VAL A 505 -2.44 -67.95 -25.07
CA VAL A 505 -2.04 -69.34 -24.77
C VAL A 505 -0.53 -69.48 -24.67
N ILE A 506 0.22 -68.83 -25.57
CA ILE A 506 1.69 -68.83 -25.55
C ILE A 506 2.21 -68.17 -24.26
N LYS A 507 1.64 -67.02 -23.85
CA LYS A 507 1.97 -66.35 -22.58
C LYS A 507 1.68 -67.23 -21.38
N LEU A 508 0.54 -67.94 -21.37
CA LEU A 508 0.18 -68.86 -20.30
C LEU A 508 1.21 -69.99 -20.16
N ILE A 509 1.58 -70.64 -21.27
CA ILE A 509 2.57 -71.73 -21.28
C ILE A 509 3.94 -71.22 -20.81
N LYS A 510 4.39 -70.06 -21.32
CA LYS A 510 5.66 -69.46 -20.90
C LYS A 510 5.69 -69.12 -19.41
N ARG A 511 4.60 -68.54 -18.87
CA ARG A 511 4.47 -68.26 -17.43
C ARG A 511 4.50 -69.53 -16.57
N CYS A 512 3.85 -70.61 -17.02
CA CYS A 512 3.90 -71.91 -16.32
C CYS A 512 5.31 -72.51 -16.32
N TRP A 513 6.07 -72.33 -17.40
CA TRP A 513 7.47 -72.77 -17.47
C TRP A 513 8.41 -71.92 -16.61
N THR A 514 8.22 -70.60 -16.54
CA THR A 514 9.14 -69.73 -15.78
C THR A 514 8.86 -69.68 -14.29
N TYR A 515 7.59 -69.67 -13.87
CA TYR A 515 7.23 -69.51 -12.45
C TYR A 515 6.88 -70.83 -11.77
N GLY A 516 6.59 -71.88 -12.53
CA GLY A 516 6.11 -73.17 -12.03
C GLY A 516 4.60 -73.28 -12.00
N TRP A 517 4.09 -74.41 -11.53
CA TRP A 517 2.68 -74.79 -11.60
C TRP A 517 2.03 -74.76 -10.21
N THR A 518 0.88 -74.08 -10.05
CA THR A 518 0.03 -74.19 -8.85
C THR A 518 -1.06 -75.27 -8.99
N GLY A 519 -1.39 -75.69 -10.22
CA GLY A 519 -2.43 -76.69 -10.54
C GLY A 519 -2.53 -77.00 -12.05
N LEU A 520 -3.62 -77.64 -12.49
CA LEU A 520 -3.91 -77.91 -13.92
C LEU A 520 -4.10 -76.57 -14.66
N PHE A 521 -3.07 -76.15 -15.41
CA PHE A 521 -3.02 -74.94 -16.26
C PHE A 521 -3.05 -73.57 -15.53
N LYS A 522 -2.61 -73.49 -14.27
CA LYS A 522 -2.41 -72.20 -13.57
C LYS A 522 -0.94 -71.98 -13.20
N PRO A 523 -0.30 -70.90 -13.68
CA PRO A 523 1.07 -70.58 -13.30
C PRO A 523 1.15 -70.15 -11.83
N ASN A 524 2.32 -70.35 -11.20
CA ASN A 524 2.67 -69.66 -9.96
C ASN A 524 2.72 -68.16 -10.20
N LEU A 525 2.25 -67.40 -9.20
CA LEU A 525 2.27 -65.95 -9.26
C LEU A 525 3.69 -65.44 -8.99
N PRO A 526 4.23 -64.56 -9.85
CA PRO A 526 5.42 -63.78 -9.51
C PRO A 526 5.25 -63.04 -8.17
N GLU A 527 6.33 -62.91 -7.41
CA GLU A 527 6.27 -62.40 -6.03
C GLU A 527 6.19 -60.85 -5.99
N TYR A 528 6.71 -60.18 -7.02
CA TYR A 528 6.90 -58.73 -7.03
C TYR A 528 6.18 -58.00 -8.17
N VAL A 529 5.82 -58.69 -9.26
CA VAL A 529 5.25 -58.08 -10.48
C VAL A 529 3.95 -58.77 -10.89
N ALA A 530 2.80 -58.10 -10.87
CA ALA A 530 1.54 -58.73 -11.29
C ALA A 530 1.42 -58.81 -12.83
N PRO A 531 0.97 -59.94 -13.38
CA PRO A 531 0.74 -60.07 -14.82
C PRO A 531 -0.42 -59.19 -15.32
N GLU A 532 -0.30 -58.67 -16.54
CA GLU A 532 -1.24 -57.68 -17.14
C GLU A 532 -2.71 -58.13 -17.16
N SER A 533 -2.96 -59.43 -17.17
CA SER A 533 -4.28 -60.06 -17.10
C SER A 533 -4.97 -59.99 -15.72
N TRP A 534 -4.24 -59.54 -14.68
CA TRP A 534 -4.67 -59.53 -13.28
C TRP A 534 -4.78 -58.11 -12.72
N THR A 535 -4.79 -57.09 -13.58
CA THR A 535 -4.96 -55.70 -13.15
C THR A 535 -6.22 -55.58 -12.31
N LEU A 536 -6.04 -55.29 -11.02
CA LEU A 536 -7.07 -54.62 -10.25
C LEU A 536 -7.44 -53.39 -11.09
N GLU A 537 -8.72 -53.31 -11.51
CA GLU A 537 -9.25 -52.13 -12.19
C GLU A 537 -8.68 -50.89 -11.51
N GLU A 538 -8.12 -49.98 -12.30
CA GLU A 538 -7.76 -48.66 -11.80
C GLU A 538 -8.99 -48.16 -11.03
N SER A 539 -8.90 -48.04 -9.70
CA SER A 539 -9.83 -47.16 -9.02
C SER A 539 -9.68 -45.84 -9.76
N PRO A 540 -10.76 -45.33 -10.39
CA PRO A 540 -10.66 -44.34 -11.43
C PRO A 540 -9.77 -43.25 -10.87
N LYS A 541 -8.66 -42.98 -11.55
CA LYS A 541 -7.74 -41.90 -11.20
C LYS A 541 -8.63 -40.70 -10.90
N LYS A 542 -8.87 -40.45 -9.62
CA LYS A 542 -9.26 -39.14 -9.16
C LYS A 542 -8.00 -38.36 -9.49
N SER A 543 -8.02 -37.72 -10.66
CA SER A 543 -7.23 -36.52 -10.87
C SER A 543 -7.26 -35.77 -9.53
N PRO A 544 -6.12 -35.32 -8.98
CA PRO A 544 -6.09 -34.64 -7.68
C PRO A 544 -6.84 -33.29 -7.69
N ARG A 545 -7.75 -33.05 -8.65
CA ARG A 545 -8.47 -31.81 -8.88
C ARG A 545 -9.82 -31.69 -8.17
N LYS A 546 -10.28 -32.65 -7.34
CA LYS A 546 -11.59 -32.50 -6.64
C LYS A 546 -11.69 -33.00 -5.19
N HIS A 547 -10.59 -33.22 -4.49
CA HIS A 547 -10.61 -33.52 -3.04
C HIS A 547 -9.97 -32.42 -2.19
N VAL A 548 -10.24 -31.16 -2.56
CA VAL A 548 -10.06 -30.01 -1.67
C VAL A 548 -11.42 -29.32 -1.54
N LYS A 549 -12.30 -29.91 -0.75
CA LYS A 549 -13.44 -29.22 -0.11
C LYS A 549 -13.94 -30.11 1.01
N LYS A 550 -13.74 -29.65 2.25
CA LYS A 550 -13.95 -30.33 3.54
C LYS A 550 -12.84 -31.30 3.94
N LEU A 551 -11.78 -30.78 4.54
CA LEU A 551 -11.65 -30.80 6.00
C LEU A 551 -10.61 -29.73 6.42
N LEU A 552 -10.90 -29.06 7.53
CA LEU A 552 -10.16 -27.96 8.19
C LEU A 552 -10.18 -26.60 7.45
N SER A 553 -10.90 -25.68 8.06
CA SER A 553 -10.96 -24.23 7.81
C SER A 553 -9.61 -23.57 8.08
N ILE A 554 -8.62 -23.84 7.23
CA ILE A 554 -7.40 -23.05 7.19
C ILE A 554 -7.65 -21.95 6.16
N ASN A 555 -8.10 -20.80 6.68
CA ASN A 555 -8.35 -19.52 6.03
C ASN A 555 -8.92 -19.60 4.60
N GLU A 556 -10.21 -19.30 4.49
CA GLU A 556 -10.83 -18.93 3.22
C GLU A 556 -9.90 -17.97 2.45
N PRO A 557 -9.82 -18.07 1.11
CA PRO A 557 -8.99 -17.15 0.33
C PRO A 557 -9.36 -15.73 0.76
N GLU A 558 -8.38 -14.92 1.18
CA GLU A 558 -8.58 -13.53 1.56
C GLU A 558 -9.47 -12.88 0.51
N LYS A 559 -10.75 -12.71 0.88
CA LYS A 559 -11.75 -12.23 -0.07
C LYS A 559 -11.44 -10.76 -0.22
N ASP A 560 -11.08 -10.37 -1.44
CA ASP A 560 -10.99 -8.96 -1.85
C ASP A 560 -12.17 -8.20 -1.23
N LEU A 561 -11.86 -7.15 -0.47
CA LEU A 561 -12.82 -6.34 0.27
C LEU A 561 -13.99 -5.92 -0.63
N LEU A 562 -13.71 -5.62 -1.90
CA LEU A 562 -14.74 -5.24 -2.86
C LEU A 562 -15.69 -6.41 -3.19
N ILE A 563 -15.18 -7.64 -3.28
CA ILE A 563 -15.98 -8.85 -3.50
C ILE A 563 -16.85 -9.14 -2.28
N LEU A 564 -16.33 -8.94 -1.07
CA LEU A 564 -17.11 -9.03 0.16
C LEU A 564 -18.25 -8.03 0.14
N LEU A 565 -17.94 -6.74 -0.05
CA LEU A 565 -18.92 -5.66 -0.07
C LEU A 565 -20.02 -5.87 -1.11
N ASN A 566 -19.67 -6.38 -2.30
CA ASN A 566 -20.64 -6.66 -3.36
C ASN A 566 -21.55 -7.88 -3.07
N LYS A 567 -21.15 -8.78 -2.16
CA LYS A 567 -21.92 -10.00 -1.78
C LYS A 567 -22.76 -9.83 -0.52
N ILE A 568 -22.68 -8.67 0.14
CA ILE A 568 -23.43 -8.42 1.36
C ILE A 568 -24.91 -8.30 1.03
N ASN A 569 -25.67 -9.33 1.44
CA ASN A 569 -27.12 -9.33 1.45
C ASN A 569 -27.65 -9.20 2.88
N LEU A 570 -28.83 -8.61 3.02
CA LEU A 570 -29.57 -8.56 4.29
C LEU A 570 -29.99 -9.99 4.73
N PRO A 571 -30.04 -10.30 6.04
CA PRO A 571 -29.74 -9.41 7.17
C PRO A 571 -28.23 -9.24 7.42
N LEU A 572 -27.86 -8.08 7.97
CA LEU A 572 -26.49 -7.77 8.40
C LEU A 572 -26.23 -8.41 9.77
N THR A 573 -25.12 -9.12 9.90
CA THR A 573 -24.70 -9.82 11.12
C THR A 573 -23.34 -9.32 11.57
N GLN A 574 -23.02 -9.48 12.86
CA GLN A 574 -21.71 -9.13 13.43
C GLN A 574 -20.56 -9.83 12.69
N GLU A 575 -20.69 -11.13 12.41
CA GLU A 575 -19.69 -11.93 11.70
C GLU A 575 -19.30 -11.33 10.34
N LYS A 576 -20.27 -10.79 9.59
CA LYS A 576 -19.99 -10.10 8.31
C LYS A 576 -19.15 -8.84 8.52
N PHE A 577 -19.38 -8.09 9.61
CA PHE A 577 -18.59 -6.90 9.92
C PHE A 577 -17.18 -7.25 10.41
N GLU A 578 -17.02 -8.33 11.17
CA GLU A 578 -15.70 -8.86 11.55
C GLU A 578 -14.89 -9.30 10.33
N ASP A 579 -15.53 -9.97 9.37
CA ASP A 579 -14.90 -10.34 8.10
C ASP A 579 -14.49 -9.10 7.28
N ILE A 580 -15.32 -8.06 7.27
CA ILE A 580 -15.01 -6.77 6.63
C ILE A 580 -13.82 -6.10 7.32
N MET A 581 -13.77 -6.08 8.66
CA MET A 581 -12.65 -5.51 9.40
C MET A 581 -11.33 -6.21 9.07
N LYS A 582 -11.33 -7.55 9.08
CA LYS A 582 -10.14 -8.34 8.69
C LYS A 582 -9.69 -8.04 7.25
N ALA A 583 -10.65 -7.96 6.33
CA ALA A 583 -10.35 -7.64 4.94
C ALA A 583 -9.87 -6.18 4.77
N LEU A 584 -10.41 -5.24 5.56
CA LEU A 584 -10.01 -3.84 5.55
C LEU A 584 -8.59 -3.64 6.10
N ASP A 585 -8.19 -4.38 7.12
CA ASP A 585 -6.84 -4.33 7.67
C ASP A 585 -5.80 -4.72 6.60
N ILE A 586 -6.08 -5.77 5.81
CA ILE A 586 -5.21 -6.19 4.70
C ILE A 586 -5.26 -5.18 3.56
N TYR A 587 -6.45 -4.71 3.21
CA TYR A 587 -6.67 -3.75 2.13
C TYR A 587 -5.94 -2.42 2.38
N SER A 588 -5.91 -1.95 3.63
CA SER A 588 -5.26 -0.69 4.02
C SER A 588 -3.73 -0.75 3.92
N LEU A 589 -3.14 -1.95 3.86
CA LEU A 589 -1.70 -2.14 3.69
C LEU A 589 -1.26 -2.15 2.22
N GLN A 590 -2.18 -2.03 1.27
CA GLN A 590 -1.88 -2.05 -0.17
C GLN A 590 -1.39 -0.67 -0.63
N THR A 591 -0.32 -0.64 -1.43
CA THR A 591 0.31 0.60 -1.93
C THR A 591 -0.59 1.45 -2.81
N MET A 592 -1.33 0.83 -3.72
CA MET A 592 -2.25 1.49 -4.66
C MET A 592 -3.42 0.56 -4.96
N PRO A 593 -4.43 0.48 -4.08
CA PRO A 593 -5.57 -0.40 -4.30
C PRO A 593 -6.39 0.04 -5.52
N LYS A 594 -6.76 -0.92 -6.38
CA LYS A 594 -7.61 -0.65 -7.54
C LYS A 594 -9.01 -0.23 -7.05
N ASN A 595 -9.57 0.81 -7.65
CA ASN A 595 -10.90 1.37 -7.30
C ASN A 595 -11.00 1.83 -5.82
N GLU A 596 -9.93 2.40 -5.25
CA GLU A 596 -9.89 2.82 -3.84
C GLU A 596 -11.12 3.64 -3.42
N LEU A 597 -11.44 4.68 -4.20
CA LEU A 597 -12.58 5.55 -3.94
C LEU A 597 -13.92 4.79 -3.89
N GLU A 598 -14.15 3.87 -4.84
CA GLU A 598 -15.41 3.12 -4.90
C GLU A 598 -15.56 2.17 -3.72
N THR A 599 -14.52 1.40 -3.41
CA THR A 599 -14.51 0.45 -2.30
C THR A 599 -14.75 1.15 -0.96
N ARG A 600 -14.06 2.28 -0.72
CA ARG A 600 -14.21 3.06 0.52
C ARG A 600 -15.57 3.73 0.63
N LYS A 601 -16.14 4.24 -0.48
CA LYS A 601 -17.52 4.77 -0.53
C LYS A 601 -18.55 3.68 -0.23
N LYS A 602 -18.41 2.49 -0.80
CA LYS A 602 -19.31 1.35 -0.51
C LYS A 602 -19.27 0.96 0.96
N LEU A 603 -18.08 0.88 1.54
CA LEU A 603 -17.90 0.60 2.96
C LEU A 603 -18.53 1.68 3.85
N HIS A 604 -18.33 2.96 3.52
CA HIS A 604 -18.96 4.07 4.24
C HIS A 604 -20.48 4.02 4.15
N ASN A 605 -21.05 3.79 2.96
CA ASN A 605 -22.50 3.68 2.78
C ASN A 605 -23.09 2.52 3.58
N LEU A 606 -22.38 1.39 3.67
CA LEU A 606 -22.81 0.24 4.49
C LEU A 606 -22.81 0.61 5.99
N TYR A 607 -21.75 1.28 6.46
CA TYR A 607 -21.65 1.75 7.84
C TYR A 607 -22.77 2.74 8.17
N HIS A 608 -22.94 3.77 7.34
CA HIS A 608 -24.01 4.78 7.46
C HIS A 608 -25.41 4.15 7.46
N TYR A 609 -25.65 3.15 6.62
CA TYR A 609 -26.92 2.40 6.59
C TYR A 609 -27.23 1.73 7.94
N VAL A 610 -26.23 1.09 8.58
CA VAL A 610 -26.40 0.44 9.88
C VAL A 610 -26.66 1.47 10.99
N ILE A 611 -25.94 2.59 10.99
CA ILE A 611 -26.15 3.67 11.97
C ILE A 611 -27.57 4.25 11.86
N ARG A 612 -28.04 4.54 10.63
CA ARG A 612 -29.41 5.04 10.39
C ARG A 612 -30.50 4.06 10.81
N LYS A 613 -30.24 2.76 10.69
CA LYS A 613 -31.17 1.68 11.06
C LYS A 613 -30.83 1.02 12.39
N LYS A 614 -30.30 1.80 13.34
CA LYS A 614 -29.98 1.34 14.71
C LYS A 614 -31.13 0.61 15.41
N GLU A 615 -32.38 0.95 15.08
CA GLU A 615 -33.59 0.35 15.64
C GLU A 615 -33.85 -1.08 15.11
N GLU A 616 -33.40 -1.40 13.89
CA GLU A 616 -33.61 -2.72 13.26
C GLU A 616 -32.71 -3.80 13.87
N ASN A 617 -31.52 -3.43 14.37
CA ASN A 617 -30.60 -4.36 15.03
C ASN A 617 -29.76 -3.67 16.14
N PRO A 618 -30.33 -3.53 17.36
CA PRO A 618 -29.67 -2.82 18.45
C PRO A 618 -28.41 -3.54 18.97
N ALA A 619 -28.35 -4.87 18.83
CA ALA A 619 -27.18 -5.66 19.23
C ALA A 619 -25.97 -5.35 18.34
N LEU A 620 -26.17 -5.33 17.02
CA LEU A 620 -25.13 -4.96 16.05
C LEU A 620 -24.66 -3.52 16.27
N PHE A 621 -25.59 -2.58 16.51
CA PHE A 621 -25.24 -1.18 16.77
C PHE A 621 -24.39 -1.02 18.03
N ARG A 622 -24.73 -1.71 19.13
CA ARG A 622 -23.94 -1.69 20.37
C ARG A 622 -22.51 -2.17 20.12
N TRP A 623 -22.36 -3.31 19.45
CA TRP A 623 -21.04 -3.86 19.12
C TRP A 623 -20.23 -2.92 18.20
N LEU A 624 -20.89 -2.29 17.24
CA LEU A 624 -20.25 -1.38 16.28
C LEU A 624 -19.76 -0.08 16.95
N ASN A 625 -20.46 0.43 17.97
CA ASN A 625 -19.97 1.55 18.78
C ASN A 625 -18.67 1.22 19.54
N GLU A 626 -18.51 -0.04 19.98
CA GLU A 626 -17.30 -0.51 20.65
C GLU A 626 -16.13 -0.73 19.66
N ASN A 627 -16.44 -0.96 18.38
CA ASN A 627 -15.46 -1.34 17.34
C ASN A 627 -15.42 -0.38 16.13
N GLN A 628 -15.77 0.90 16.33
CA GLN A 628 -15.92 1.87 15.24
C GLN A 628 -14.60 2.32 14.58
N ASN A 629 -13.45 2.13 15.23
CA ASN A 629 -12.17 2.71 14.80
C ASN A 629 -11.80 2.42 13.33
N PRO A 630 -11.93 1.18 12.79
CA PRO A 630 -11.59 0.93 11.39
C PRO A 630 -12.50 1.68 10.40
N PHE A 631 -13.76 1.91 10.77
CA PHE A 631 -14.72 2.65 9.94
C PHE A 631 -14.44 4.16 9.97
N VAL A 632 -14.02 4.69 11.12
CA VAL A 632 -13.59 6.09 11.27
C VAL A 632 -12.30 6.33 10.47
N MET A 633 -11.33 5.42 10.54
CA MET A 633 -10.13 5.50 9.71
C MET A 633 -10.47 5.40 8.21
N ASN A 634 -11.45 4.57 7.83
CA ASN A 634 -11.96 4.55 6.46
C ASN A 634 -12.63 5.87 6.05
N GLN A 635 -13.41 6.51 6.92
CA GLN A 635 -14.02 7.83 6.67
C GLN A 635 -12.94 8.90 6.48
N LEU A 636 -11.91 8.92 7.33
CA LEU A 636 -10.77 9.82 7.20
C LEU A 636 -10.06 9.63 5.85
N ARG A 637 -9.71 8.40 5.49
CA ARG A 637 -9.06 8.10 4.21
C ARG A 637 -9.96 8.42 3.00
N LEU A 638 -11.26 8.20 3.12
CA LEU A 638 -12.22 8.59 2.09
C LEU A 638 -12.25 10.12 1.91
N LEU A 639 -12.23 10.89 3.01
CA LEU A 639 -12.14 12.34 2.97
C LEU A 639 -10.85 12.82 2.31
N GLU A 640 -9.70 12.20 2.62
CA GLU A 640 -8.42 12.53 1.98
C GLU A 640 -8.49 12.44 0.46
N ILE A 641 -9.03 11.34 -0.05
CA ILE A 641 -9.18 11.10 -1.50
C ILE A 641 -10.18 12.08 -2.10
N MET A 642 -11.32 12.31 -1.43
CA MET A 642 -12.34 13.23 -1.95
C MET A 642 -11.86 14.68 -2.00
N ILE A 643 -11.10 15.14 -0.99
CA ILE A 643 -10.47 16.48 -1.00
C ILE A 643 -9.50 16.64 -2.17
N LYS A 644 -8.83 15.55 -2.59
CA LYS A 644 -7.85 15.56 -3.68
C LYS A 644 -8.50 15.46 -5.07
N GLU A 645 -9.58 14.70 -5.21
CA GLU A 645 -10.11 14.29 -6.52
C GLU A 645 -11.49 14.88 -6.88
N LYS A 646 -12.27 15.38 -5.91
CA LYS A 646 -13.67 15.76 -6.10
C LYS A 646 -13.94 17.24 -5.85
N SER A 647 -15.12 17.68 -6.29
CA SER A 647 -15.60 19.05 -6.07
C SER A 647 -15.91 19.29 -4.58
N ARG A 648 -15.88 20.56 -4.18
CA ARG A 648 -16.18 20.96 -2.79
C ARG A 648 -17.59 20.54 -2.36
N ASP A 649 -18.55 20.56 -3.26
CA ASP A 649 -19.94 20.17 -2.97
C ASP A 649 -20.06 18.69 -2.61
N GLU A 650 -19.34 17.81 -3.32
CA GLU A 650 -19.29 16.38 -2.99
C GLU A 650 -18.61 16.12 -1.63
N VAL A 651 -17.54 16.87 -1.32
CA VAL A 651 -16.87 16.80 -0.01
C VAL A 651 -17.81 17.23 1.11
N ASN A 652 -18.52 18.35 0.91
CA ASN A 652 -19.48 18.86 1.89
C ASN A 652 -20.61 17.86 2.14
N PHE A 653 -21.13 17.21 1.08
CA PHE A 653 -22.15 16.17 1.20
C PHE A 653 -21.67 15.00 2.09
N LEU A 654 -20.45 14.50 1.85
CA LEU A 654 -19.86 13.44 2.68
C LEU A 654 -19.68 13.88 4.14
N LEU A 655 -19.22 15.11 4.38
CA LEU A 655 -19.06 15.64 5.75
C LEU A 655 -20.38 15.69 6.50
N THR A 656 -21.48 16.07 5.83
CA THR A 656 -22.83 15.97 6.43
C THR A 656 -23.16 14.54 6.85
N GLN A 657 -22.90 13.55 6.00
CA GLN A 657 -23.16 12.14 6.34
C GLN A 657 -22.29 11.66 7.52
N ILE A 658 -21.01 12.03 7.54
CA ILE A 658 -20.08 11.67 8.61
C ILE A 658 -20.52 12.29 9.95
N ASN A 659 -20.93 13.56 9.96
CA ASN A 659 -21.40 14.23 11.17
C ASN A 659 -22.73 13.66 11.68
N GLU A 660 -23.57 13.10 10.79
CA GLU A 660 -24.76 12.34 11.20
C GLU A 660 -24.38 11.01 11.88
N ASP A 661 -23.27 10.39 11.47
CA ASP A 661 -22.82 9.10 11.97
C ASP A 661 -22.08 9.19 13.32
N SER A 662 -21.23 10.20 13.51
CA SER A 662 -20.37 10.36 14.70
C SER A 662 -19.87 11.80 14.88
N ASP A 663 -19.78 12.24 16.14
CA ASP A 663 -19.17 13.53 16.49
C ASP A 663 -17.63 13.55 16.38
N GLN A 664 -16.99 12.38 16.19
CA GLN A 664 -15.52 12.26 16.24
C GLN A 664 -14.80 13.10 15.18
N LEU A 665 -15.41 13.34 14.02
CA LEU A 665 -14.80 14.08 12.90
C LEU A 665 -15.40 15.48 12.71
N ARG A 666 -16.21 15.95 13.66
CA ARG A 666 -16.89 17.25 13.58
C ARG A 666 -15.92 18.43 13.44
N TYR A 667 -14.76 18.35 14.09
CA TYR A 667 -13.71 19.38 14.01
C TYR A 667 -13.18 19.58 12.58
N ILE A 668 -13.19 18.55 11.72
CA ILE A 668 -12.80 18.65 10.31
C ILE A 668 -13.86 19.44 9.53
N SER A 669 -15.13 19.19 9.82
CA SER A 669 -16.25 19.90 9.21
C SER A 669 -16.22 21.39 9.54
N GLU A 670 -15.89 21.75 10.78
CA GLU A 670 -15.75 23.14 11.22
C GLU A 670 -14.61 23.86 10.47
N GLU A 671 -13.50 23.16 10.21
CA GLU A 671 -12.39 23.73 9.45
C GLU A 671 -12.74 23.94 7.97
N LEU A 672 -13.45 22.98 7.35
CA LEU A 672 -13.78 23.03 5.91
C LEU A 672 -14.98 23.93 5.56
N ASN A 673 -15.95 24.06 6.47
CA ASN A 673 -17.18 24.84 6.29
C ASN A 673 -17.10 26.21 6.98
N CYS A 674 -16.20 27.07 6.50
CA CYS A 674 -16.03 28.43 6.99
C CYS A 674 -16.92 29.45 6.26
N VAL A 675 -17.49 30.40 7.03
CA VAL A 675 -18.26 31.54 6.51
C VAL A 675 -17.31 32.65 6.04
N MET A 676 -17.72 33.43 5.03
CA MET A 676 -16.95 34.59 4.57
C MET A 676 -16.71 35.60 5.71
N PRO A 677 -15.53 36.23 5.76
CA PRO A 677 -15.19 37.15 6.83
C PRO A 677 -16.03 38.44 6.74
N GLU A 678 -16.53 38.89 7.88
CA GLU A 678 -17.28 40.14 7.99
C GLU A 678 -16.34 41.33 8.27
N LEU A 679 -16.55 42.44 7.57
CA LEU A 679 -15.86 43.70 7.83
C LEU A 679 -16.46 44.40 9.05
N VAL A 680 -15.60 44.99 9.90
CA VAL A 680 -16.02 45.90 10.96
C VAL A 680 -16.53 47.17 10.31
N VAL A 681 -17.86 47.32 10.23
CA VAL A 681 -18.47 48.57 9.77
C VAL A 681 -18.25 49.63 10.86
N THR A 682 -17.26 50.51 10.66
CA THR A 682 -17.20 51.76 11.41
C THR A 682 -18.38 52.63 10.95
N PRO A 683 -19.36 52.94 11.82
CA PRO A 683 -20.46 53.79 11.43
C PRO A 683 -19.89 55.17 11.09
N ILE A 684 -20.02 55.57 9.83
CA ILE A 684 -19.77 56.94 9.38
C ILE A 684 -20.62 57.85 10.29
N PRO A 685 -20.04 58.86 10.99
CA PRO A 685 -20.83 59.78 11.80
C PRO A 685 -21.88 60.41 10.89
N LYS A 686 -23.16 60.15 11.17
CA LYS A 686 -24.26 60.75 10.41
C LYS A 686 -24.11 62.27 10.49
N LEU A 687 -23.77 62.90 9.36
CA LEU A 687 -23.86 64.34 9.20
C LEU A 687 -25.31 64.73 9.50
N ILE A 688 -25.51 65.52 10.54
CA ILE A 688 -26.82 66.01 10.96
C ILE A 688 -27.43 66.80 9.80
N LYS A 689 -28.46 66.23 9.17
CA LYS A 689 -29.28 66.92 8.17
C LYS A 689 -30.22 67.88 8.90
N ASN A 690 -29.87 69.16 8.94
CA ASN A 690 -30.87 70.20 9.17
C ASN A 690 -31.66 70.40 7.88
N ALA A 691 -32.96 70.19 7.98
CA ALA A 691 -33.92 70.40 6.92
C ALA A 691 -34.13 71.89 6.67
N GLN A 692 -33.97 72.34 5.43
CA GLN A 692 -34.71 73.47 4.87
C GLN A 692 -34.86 73.26 3.37
N THR A 693 -36.09 72.93 2.98
CA THR A 693 -36.58 72.89 1.60
C THR A 693 -36.73 74.32 1.08
N SER A 694 -36.07 74.67 -0.01
CA SER A 694 -36.52 75.76 -0.90
C SER A 694 -36.03 75.55 -2.34
N ASP A 695 -36.96 75.67 -3.28
CA ASP A 695 -36.88 76.04 -4.70
C ASP A 695 -35.84 75.43 -5.67
N PHE A 696 -34.90 74.59 -5.23
CA PHE A 696 -33.92 73.94 -6.11
C PHE A 696 -34.57 72.88 -7.02
N VAL A 697 -35.57 72.14 -6.51
CA VAL A 697 -36.13 70.95 -7.18
C VAL A 697 -36.87 71.28 -8.48
N LYS A 698 -37.42 72.49 -8.63
CA LYS A 698 -38.08 72.93 -9.88
C LYS A 698 -37.10 73.46 -10.93
N SER A 699 -35.93 73.98 -10.54
CA SER A 699 -34.91 74.41 -11.51
C SER A 699 -34.07 73.22 -12.00
N THR A 700 -33.87 72.19 -11.17
CA THR A 700 -33.08 71.01 -11.56
C THR A 700 -33.77 70.17 -12.64
N THR A 701 -35.10 70.12 -12.67
CA THR A 701 -35.85 69.32 -13.66
C THR A 701 -35.75 69.88 -15.07
N LYS A 702 -35.55 71.21 -15.21
CA LYS A 702 -35.41 71.89 -16.51
C LYS A 702 -33.97 71.80 -17.05
N VAL A 703 -32.98 71.84 -16.16
CA VAL A 703 -31.55 71.65 -16.50
C VAL A 703 -31.25 70.18 -16.83
N LEU A 704 -31.92 69.22 -16.18
CA LEU A 704 -31.78 67.79 -16.47
C LEU A 704 -32.27 67.42 -17.89
N SER A 705 -33.28 68.09 -18.44
CA SER A 705 -33.71 67.83 -19.83
C SER A 705 -32.76 68.38 -20.88
N GLU A 706 -32.00 69.44 -20.58
CA GLU A 706 -30.98 69.99 -21.47
C GLU A 706 -29.69 69.15 -21.42
N TYR A 707 -29.34 68.59 -20.25
CA TYR A 707 -28.19 67.68 -20.08
C TYR A 707 -28.33 66.32 -20.78
N VAL A 708 -29.56 65.85 -21.04
CA VAL A 708 -29.79 64.56 -21.73
C VAL A 708 -29.43 64.64 -23.21
N ASN A 709 -29.49 65.83 -23.82
CA ASN A 709 -29.07 66.02 -25.20
C ASN A 709 -27.54 66.17 -25.32
N GLU A 710 -26.87 66.86 -24.38
CA GLU A 710 -25.39 66.94 -24.32
C GLU A 710 -24.74 65.59 -23.94
N ALA A 711 -25.41 64.74 -23.15
CA ALA A 711 -24.92 63.40 -22.81
C ALA A 711 -24.81 62.47 -24.03
N SER A 712 -25.60 62.72 -25.10
CA SER A 712 -25.55 61.95 -26.35
C SER A 712 -24.33 62.28 -27.22
N GLU A 713 -23.88 63.54 -27.23
CA GLU A 713 -22.64 63.97 -27.89
C GLU A 713 -21.40 63.53 -27.10
N TYR A 714 -21.49 63.50 -25.77
CA TYR A 714 -20.43 62.97 -24.89
C TYR A 714 -20.27 61.44 -25.00
N ALA A 715 -21.33 60.70 -25.29
CA ALA A 715 -21.25 59.24 -25.51
C ALA A 715 -20.48 58.89 -26.80
N GLN A 716 -20.59 59.73 -27.84
CA GLN A 716 -19.83 59.58 -29.08
C GLN A 716 -18.34 59.91 -28.91
N THR A 717 -18.00 60.91 -28.08
CA THR A 717 -16.60 61.22 -27.73
C THR A 717 -15.98 60.20 -26.77
N ALA A 718 -16.78 59.60 -25.86
CA ALA A 718 -16.34 58.50 -25.00
C ALA A 718 -16.01 57.22 -25.81
N TRP A 719 -16.74 56.95 -26.90
CA TRP A 719 -16.42 55.86 -27.83
C TRP A 719 -15.10 56.10 -28.59
N GLN A 720 -14.78 57.34 -28.96
CA GLN A 720 -13.47 57.68 -29.54
C GLN A 720 -12.32 57.55 -28.53
N LEU A 721 -12.55 57.90 -27.25
CA LEU A 721 -11.56 57.72 -26.18
C LEU A 721 -11.32 56.25 -25.81
N ALA A 722 -12.37 55.41 -25.83
CA ALA A 722 -12.23 53.96 -25.67
C ALA A 722 -11.41 53.32 -26.81
N GLY A 723 -11.57 53.83 -28.04
CA GLY A 723 -10.71 53.48 -29.18
C GLY A 723 -9.24 53.87 -28.97
N CYS A 724 -8.96 55.04 -28.39
CA CYS A 724 -7.61 55.50 -28.06
C CYS A 724 -6.96 54.74 -26.88
N PHE A 725 -7.75 54.25 -25.92
CA PHE A 725 -7.25 53.43 -24.81
C PHE A 725 -6.86 52.01 -25.27
N LEU A 726 -7.66 51.41 -26.15
CA LEU A 726 -7.36 50.11 -26.77
C LEU A 726 -6.16 50.20 -27.74
N ALA A 727 -5.99 51.31 -28.46
CA ALA A 727 -4.82 51.53 -29.34
C ALA A 727 -3.49 51.69 -28.58
N LYS A 728 -3.53 52.13 -27.31
CA LYS A 728 -2.33 52.21 -26.44
C LYS A 728 -1.89 50.87 -25.85
N ILE A 729 -2.76 49.86 -25.88
CA ILE A 729 -2.48 48.50 -25.37
C ILE A 729 -2.00 47.58 -26.52
N GLY A 730 -2.20 47.98 -27.78
CA GLY A 730 -1.91 47.17 -28.98
C GLY A 730 -0.54 47.37 -29.64
N ASN A 731 0.34 48.26 -29.18
CA ASN A 731 1.65 48.47 -29.81
C ASN A 731 2.80 47.89 -28.96
N PRO A 732 3.60 46.93 -29.49
CA PRO A 732 4.86 46.55 -28.85
C PRO A 732 5.89 47.69 -28.99
N PRO A 733 6.91 47.77 -28.12
CA PRO A 733 7.92 48.82 -28.21
C PRO A 733 8.72 48.67 -29.51
N LYS A 734 8.88 49.79 -30.23
CA LYS A 734 9.77 49.91 -31.38
C LYS A 734 11.22 49.77 -30.90
N GLU A 735 11.96 48.87 -31.55
CA GLU A 735 13.41 48.85 -31.54
C GLU A 735 13.95 50.18 -32.11
N GLU A 736 14.93 50.76 -31.43
CA GLU A 736 15.74 51.86 -31.94
C GLU A 736 16.67 51.28 -33.02
N ASP A 737 16.32 51.52 -34.29
CA ASP A 737 17.23 51.31 -35.42
C ASP A 737 18.27 52.44 -35.43
N ASP A 738 19.49 52.10 -34.99
CA ASP A 738 20.70 52.82 -35.38
C ASP A 738 21.01 52.54 -36.85
N SER A 739 21.24 53.63 -37.56
CA SER A 739 21.44 53.74 -39.01
C SER A 739 22.51 52.80 -39.59
N PHE A 740 22.21 52.14 -40.73
CA PHE A 740 23.16 52.02 -41.86
C PHE A 740 22.41 51.81 -43.19
N LYS A 741 22.69 52.69 -44.16
CA LYS A 741 22.22 52.61 -45.56
C LYS A 741 23.08 51.64 -46.37
N VAL A 742 22.48 50.78 -47.19
CA VAL A 742 22.98 50.42 -48.54
C VAL A 742 21.80 50.08 -49.47
N GLU A 743 21.86 50.61 -50.69
CA GLU A 743 20.90 50.47 -51.78
C GLU A 743 21.00 49.14 -52.57
N HIS A 744 19.83 48.73 -53.10
CA HIS A 744 19.53 47.96 -54.33
C HIS A 744 20.15 46.57 -54.59
N VAL A 745 19.29 45.59 -54.93
CA VAL A 745 19.07 44.98 -56.27
C VAL A 745 17.81 44.07 -56.23
N PRO A 746 16.96 44.01 -57.28
CA PRO A 746 15.74 43.19 -57.31
C PRO A 746 15.96 41.76 -57.87
N THR A 747 14.89 40.95 -57.76
CA THR A 747 14.63 39.62 -58.38
C THR A 747 15.35 38.39 -57.82
N PHE A 748 14.58 37.37 -57.40
CA PHE A 748 14.40 36.12 -58.16
C PHE A 748 13.25 35.27 -57.57
N SER A 749 12.41 34.78 -58.48
CA SER A 749 11.42 33.71 -58.32
C SER A 749 12.05 32.38 -57.89
N THR A 750 11.39 31.58 -57.05
CA THR A 750 10.69 30.32 -57.40
C THR A 750 10.47 29.44 -56.16
N SER A 751 9.28 28.84 -56.12
CA SER A 751 8.93 27.54 -55.52
C SER A 751 10.08 26.54 -55.36
N VAL A 752 10.04 25.72 -54.30
CA VAL A 752 9.79 24.26 -54.36
C VAL A 752 9.72 23.67 -52.94
N THR A 753 8.75 22.79 -52.79
CA THR A 753 8.50 21.79 -51.74
C THR A 753 9.70 20.94 -51.33
N HIS A 754 9.85 20.69 -50.02
CA HIS A 754 9.76 19.34 -49.45
C HIS A 754 9.55 19.39 -47.93
#